data_AF-D8TRD4-F1
#
_entry.id   AF-D8TRD4-F1
#
_cell.length_a   1.000
_cell.length_b   1.000
_cell.length_c   1.000
_cell.angle_alpha   90.00
_cell.angle_beta   90.00
_cell.angle_gamma   90.00
#
_symmetry.space_group_name_H-M   'P 1'
#
loop_
_entity.id
_entity.type
_entity.pdbx_description
1 polymer ?
#
loop_
_entity_poly.entity_id
_entity_poly.type
_entity_poly.pdbx_seq_one_letter_code
_entity_poly.pdbx_strand_id
1 'polypeptide(L)'
;MQSLQRQGITPVARPTLSRKAARAILGRSRAVKVLAVAAPAAPEVATAAVGDAPIKMSQVVMWSEGKRLQTQVEDGFIGASQGLRGPSTVVGLVLPTEGEGVLPIAEDTITIRSLDWDRDRFDIEFGLENGTTYNAYLIYGADKTALVDASHEKFHNLFLEVYHFVQLRGEGALQAELKAAGRSLDYIFVSHTEPDHSGLVPAVLDLHPEAVVCGSKVCISFLQNLTHRPFKAQAVKGGDKVDLGGGHVIEFVMAPNLHWPDTMFSFDHATGVMFTCDAFGMHYCSEQPFDADVKAILPHYRFYYDCLMKPNAKSVTTALRKVKDLPYTLIANGHGPLLRYNVSELVGDYGRWSAALGKGSTSVAVLYCSDYGFSDRLSQTLAKGITKAGVATDMIDLLSVDPQELVAVVGRSAGIVLMSPPRDSADARTSLAALSSAVKPRTKVVIAESYGGRDEPVDVLAASLVDVGAELLAPPLRIKDLPAQSTYQLFEEEGTDLAQALTAKETLARKKAAMSSDVAKALARLSSGLYVVTAQHNNARSAMVASWVSQASFEPLGLTISVAKDRAIESLMQVGDSFVLNCLGEDSYAPLLKHFLQRFAPGADRFEGVSWFPAPETKCPVLAEGIAYMECRVVINGNVTNTAARTAVHRRKVATYY
;
A
#
# COMPACT_ATOMS: atom_id res chain seq x y z
N MET A 1 -61.61 60.04 -2.89
CA MET A 1 -60.87 61.32 -2.87
C MET A 1 -59.70 61.17 -1.91
N GLN A 2 -58.50 61.64 -2.29
CA GLN A 2 -57.36 62.12 -1.45
C GLN A 2 -56.86 61.25 -0.26
N SER A 3 -55.56 61.12 0.04
CA SER A 3 -54.31 61.48 -0.66
C SER A 3 -53.09 60.81 0.00
N LEU A 4 -52.03 60.54 -0.78
CA LEU A 4 -50.57 60.73 -0.53
C LEU A 4 -50.11 60.98 0.94
N GLN A 5 -48.98 60.49 1.48
CA GLN A 5 -47.72 59.97 0.91
C GLN A 5 -46.80 59.47 2.05
N ARG A 6 -45.93 58.45 1.83
CA ARG A 6 -44.46 58.44 2.18
C ARG A 6 -43.82 57.04 2.14
N GLN A 7 -42.82 56.92 1.27
CA GLN A 7 -41.58 56.10 1.23
C GLN A 7 -41.33 55.01 2.31
N GLY A 8 -40.82 53.82 1.90
CA GLY A 8 -40.18 52.88 2.84
C GLY A 8 -39.88 51.44 2.38
N ILE A 9 -39.00 51.24 1.39
CA ILE A 9 -38.11 50.06 1.17
C ILE A 9 -38.68 48.63 1.43
N THR A 10 -38.87 47.85 0.35
CA THR A 10 -39.13 46.40 0.39
C THR A 10 -37.86 45.57 0.60
N PRO A 11 -37.85 44.49 1.42
CA PRO A 11 -36.68 43.60 1.53
C PRO A 11 -36.58 42.66 0.32
N VAL A 12 -35.44 42.66 -0.37
CA VAL A 12 -35.14 41.67 -1.42
C VAL A 12 -34.83 40.31 -0.79
N ALA A 13 -35.55 39.27 -1.21
CA ALA A 13 -35.35 37.91 -0.73
C ALA A 13 -33.94 37.39 -1.09
N ARG A 14 -33.20 36.89 -0.09
CA ARG A 14 -31.89 36.25 -0.30
C ARG A 14 -32.07 34.84 -0.87
N PRO A 15 -31.37 34.44 -1.94
CA PRO A 15 -31.38 33.05 -2.40
C PRO A 15 -30.65 32.16 -1.39
N THR A 16 -31.37 31.21 -0.79
CA THR A 16 -30.79 30.20 0.09
C THR A 16 -29.97 29.20 -0.72
N LEU A 17 -28.64 29.27 -0.61
CA LEU A 17 -27.71 28.24 -1.08
C LEU A 17 -28.09 26.89 -0.44
N SER A 18 -28.46 25.91 -1.27
CA SER A 18 -28.80 24.57 -0.77
C SER A 18 -27.58 23.90 -0.13
N ARG A 19 -27.81 22.99 0.83
CA ARG A 19 -26.74 22.24 1.52
C ARG A 19 -25.82 21.44 0.57
N LYS A 20 -26.21 21.21 -0.69
CA LYS A 20 -25.34 20.62 -1.72
C LYS A 20 -24.21 21.56 -2.15
N ALA A 21 -24.45 22.88 -2.25
CA ALA A 21 -23.46 23.84 -2.74
C ALA A 21 -22.33 24.10 -1.73
N ALA A 22 -22.65 24.21 -0.43
CA ALA A 22 -21.66 24.40 0.62
C ALA A 22 -20.64 23.23 0.71
N ARG A 23 -21.02 22.03 0.25
CA ARG A 23 -20.16 20.84 0.23
C ARG A 23 -19.18 20.80 -0.95
N ALA A 24 -19.34 21.68 -1.94
CA ALA A 24 -18.44 21.78 -3.09
C ALA A 24 -17.23 22.72 -2.84
N ILE A 25 -17.33 23.64 -1.88
CA ILE A 25 -16.31 24.65 -1.58
C ILE A 25 -15.18 24.07 -0.70
N LEU A 26 -15.49 23.08 0.15
CA LEU A 26 -14.50 22.29 0.90
C LEU A 26 -13.98 21.14 0.04
N GLY A 27 -13.24 21.49 -1.02
CA GLY A 27 -12.49 20.51 -1.80
C GLY A 27 -11.43 19.84 -0.92
N ARG A 28 -11.55 18.53 -0.69
CA ARG A 28 -10.48 17.73 -0.10
C ARG A 28 -9.21 17.91 -0.94
N SER A 29 -8.18 18.51 -0.35
CA SER A 29 -6.88 18.62 -1.01
C SER A 29 -6.35 17.23 -1.30
N ARG A 30 -5.93 16.99 -2.55
CA ARG A 30 -5.22 15.76 -2.95
C ARG A 30 -3.72 15.83 -2.62
N ALA A 31 -3.27 16.84 -1.88
CA ALA A 31 -1.87 17.00 -1.52
C ALA A 31 -1.59 16.54 -0.08
N VAL A 32 -0.51 15.77 0.06
CA VAL A 32 0.14 15.46 1.33
C VAL A 32 1.01 16.66 1.70
N LYS A 33 0.89 17.12 2.94
CA LYS A 33 1.91 17.98 3.52
C LYS A 33 3.03 17.10 4.01
N VAL A 34 4.26 17.39 3.61
CA VAL A 34 5.46 16.70 4.06
C VAL A 34 6.20 17.65 4.99
N LEU A 35 6.53 17.18 6.19
CA LEU A 35 7.40 17.86 7.14
C LEU A 35 8.81 17.29 6.97
N ALA A 36 9.81 18.15 6.89
CA ALA A 36 11.19 17.73 6.74
C ALA A 36 12.12 18.53 7.65
N VAL A 37 13.17 17.87 8.13
CA VAL A 37 14.27 18.51 8.86
C VAL A 37 15.40 18.76 7.86
N ALA A 38 15.97 19.96 7.90
CA ALA A 38 17.16 20.30 7.12
C ALA A 38 18.41 19.78 7.84
N ALA A 39 19.33 19.16 7.11
CA ALA A 39 20.62 18.74 7.68
C ALA A 39 21.44 19.98 8.11
N PRO A 40 22.12 19.94 9.27
CA PRO A 40 23.06 21.00 9.62
C PRO A 40 24.24 20.98 8.65
N ALA A 41 24.71 22.15 8.23
CA ALA A 41 25.95 22.25 7.46
C ALA A 41 27.12 21.68 8.29
N ALA A 42 27.97 20.86 7.67
CA ALA A 42 29.16 20.35 8.33
C ALA A 42 30.03 21.53 8.84
N PRO A 43 30.36 21.60 10.14
CA PRO A 43 31.12 22.72 10.66
C PRO A 43 32.57 22.65 10.16
N GLU A 44 33.07 23.74 9.58
CA GLU A 44 34.51 23.96 9.47
C GLU A 44 35.13 23.92 10.88
N VAL A 45 36.28 23.28 11.01
CA VAL A 45 36.91 22.98 12.30
C VAL A 45 37.43 24.27 12.96
N ALA A 46 36.66 24.81 13.89
CA ALA A 46 37.08 25.90 14.78
C ALA A 46 36.91 25.46 16.24
N THR A 47 38.03 25.36 16.96
CA THR A 47 38.09 24.93 18.36
C THR A 47 37.73 26.06 19.33
N ALA A 48 36.66 25.90 20.10
CA ALA A 48 36.52 26.51 21.44
C ALA A 48 35.45 25.75 22.25
N ALA A 49 35.77 25.45 23.51
CA ALA A 49 34.80 24.89 24.46
C ALA A 49 34.42 25.95 25.49
N VAL A 50 33.12 26.06 25.82
CA VAL A 50 32.54 26.18 27.18
C VAL A 50 31.05 25.81 27.00
N GLY A 51 30.48 25.07 27.96
CA GLY A 51 29.17 24.44 27.80
C GLY A 51 28.00 25.22 28.40
N ASP A 52 26.79 24.72 28.14
CA ASP A 52 25.63 24.89 29.00
C ASP A 52 24.65 23.70 28.81
N ALA A 53 23.71 23.52 29.74
CA ALA A 53 22.91 22.31 29.90
C ALA A 53 21.92 22.00 28.74
N PRO A 54 21.57 20.73 28.47
CA PRO A 54 20.63 20.36 27.40
C PRO A 54 19.20 20.82 27.71
N ILE A 55 18.67 21.71 26.86
CA ILE A 55 17.31 22.23 26.95
C ILE A 55 16.31 21.26 26.28
N LYS A 56 15.10 21.16 26.84
CA LYS A 56 14.07 20.19 26.44
C LYS A 56 13.56 20.39 25.00
N MET A 57 13.50 19.30 24.23
CA MET A 57 12.84 19.27 22.91
C MET A 57 11.39 19.73 22.98
N SER A 58 10.99 20.64 22.07
CA SER A 58 9.59 21.10 21.94
C SER A 58 9.00 20.75 20.56
N GLN A 59 8.07 19.80 20.61
CA GLN A 59 7.01 19.43 19.67
C GLN A 59 6.87 20.21 18.34
N VAL A 60 6.86 19.46 17.23
CA VAL A 60 6.29 19.88 15.93
C VAL A 60 5.04 19.02 15.65
N VAL A 61 4.03 19.55 14.92
CA VAL A 61 2.71 18.92 14.77
C VAL A 61 2.28 18.83 13.30
N MET A 62 1.88 17.63 12.88
CA MET A 62 1.15 17.39 11.63
C MET A 62 -0.35 17.19 11.91
N TRP A 63 -1.21 17.69 11.02
CA TRP A 63 -2.67 17.59 11.19
C TRP A 63 -3.35 16.85 10.03
N SER A 64 -4.14 15.83 10.39
CA SER A 64 -5.06 15.09 9.53
C SER A 64 -6.46 15.11 10.16
N GLU A 65 -7.52 15.08 9.35
CA GLU A 65 -8.90 15.27 9.83
C GLU A 65 -9.45 14.06 10.61
N GLY A 66 -9.56 14.15 11.94
CA GLY A 66 -10.48 13.32 12.74
C GLY A 66 -9.89 12.71 14.02
N LYS A 67 -10.47 13.07 15.18
CA LYS A 67 -10.14 12.50 16.51
C LYS A 67 -10.86 11.14 16.72
N ARG A 68 -10.33 10.21 17.52
CA ARG A 68 -10.10 10.36 18.98
C ARG A 68 -9.09 9.31 19.48
N LEU A 69 -8.26 9.69 20.47
CA LEU A 69 -7.33 8.77 21.14
C LEU A 69 -7.66 8.76 22.64
N GLN A 70 -7.43 7.64 23.32
CA GLN A 70 -7.47 7.51 24.78
C GLN A 70 -6.45 6.43 25.20
N THR A 71 -5.69 6.69 26.26
CA THR A 71 -5.12 5.77 27.27
C THR A 71 -4.05 6.53 28.10
N GLN A 72 -3.87 6.11 29.35
CA GLN A 72 -2.83 6.57 30.28
C GLN A 72 -1.74 5.50 30.39
N VAL A 73 -0.53 5.91 30.78
CA VAL A 73 0.48 5.03 31.42
C VAL A 73 1.14 5.86 32.54
N GLU A 74 1.43 5.23 33.68
CA GLU A 74 2.08 5.84 34.85
C GLU A 74 3.62 5.74 34.77
N ASP A 75 4.32 6.63 35.49
CA ASP A 75 5.78 6.79 35.42
C ASP A 75 6.59 5.66 36.10
N GLY A 76 7.73 5.29 35.50
CA GLY A 76 8.73 4.40 36.11
C GLY A 76 10.11 4.53 35.45
N PHE A 77 11.04 5.21 36.13
CA PHE A 77 12.40 5.55 35.62
C PHE A 77 13.47 4.52 36.06
N ILE A 78 14.42 4.18 35.15
CA ILE A 78 15.85 3.76 35.34
C ILE A 78 16.42 3.25 33.99
N GLY A 79 17.71 3.38 33.62
CA GLY A 79 18.82 4.10 34.28
C GLY A 79 20.23 3.92 33.68
N ALA A 80 20.43 4.29 32.39
CA ALA A 80 21.72 4.50 31.68
C ALA A 80 22.69 3.32 31.36
N SER A 81 23.19 3.27 30.12
CA SER A 81 24.64 3.33 29.77
C SER A 81 24.87 3.39 28.24
N GLN A 82 26.01 3.94 27.81
CA GLN A 82 26.38 4.13 26.38
C GLN A 82 27.33 3.04 25.87
N GLY A 83 27.26 2.74 24.55
CA GLY A 83 28.27 1.95 23.84
C GLY A 83 28.19 2.11 22.33
N LEU A 84 29.23 2.71 21.72
CA LEU A 84 29.38 2.85 20.26
C LEU A 84 29.83 1.52 19.63
N ARG A 85 29.10 1.03 18.61
CA ARG A 85 29.60 0.05 17.61
C ARG A 85 29.03 0.35 16.22
N GLY A 86 29.84 0.09 15.19
CA GLY A 86 29.48 0.29 13.77
C GLY A 86 28.57 -0.79 13.19
N PRO A 87 28.31 -0.76 11.86
CA PRO A 87 27.33 -1.61 11.20
C PRO A 87 27.76 -3.08 11.28
N SER A 88 27.21 -3.75 12.28
CA SER A 88 27.33 -5.18 12.50
C SER A 88 26.01 -5.79 12.03
N THR A 89 26.05 -6.87 11.25
CA THR A 89 24.85 -7.65 10.94
C THR A 89 24.30 -8.24 12.23
N VAL A 90 23.36 -7.56 12.86
CA VAL A 90 22.64 -8.04 14.04
C VAL A 90 21.34 -8.64 13.54
N VAL A 91 21.36 -9.94 13.24
CA VAL A 91 20.13 -10.72 13.29
C VAL A 91 19.58 -10.57 14.70
N GLY A 92 18.46 -9.86 14.83
CA GLY A 92 17.89 -9.43 16.10
C GLY A 92 17.38 -10.60 16.95
N LEU A 93 18.30 -11.28 17.64
CA LEU A 93 17.97 -12.30 18.63
C LEU A 93 17.46 -11.63 19.90
N VAL A 94 16.23 -11.11 19.87
CA VAL A 94 15.47 -10.94 21.12
C VAL A 94 15.02 -12.34 21.52
N LEU A 95 15.81 -12.96 22.41
CA LEU A 95 15.30 -14.04 23.24
C LEU A 95 14.30 -13.39 24.21
N PRO A 96 13.02 -13.78 24.19
CA PRO A 96 12.16 -13.50 25.33
C PRO A 96 12.77 -14.15 26.56
N THR A 97 12.51 -13.55 27.73
CA THR A 97 12.69 -14.26 28.99
C THR A 97 11.74 -15.46 29.00
N GLU A 98 12.28 -16.62 28.62
CA GLU A 98 11.60 -17.91 28.45
C GLU A 98 10.43 -17.93 27.45
N GLY A 99 10.68 -18.40 26.22
CA GLY A 99 9.63 -18.86 25.29
C GLY A 99 9.81 -18.38 23.85
N GLU A 100 9.78 -19.31 22.90
CA GLU A 100 9.72 -19.01 21.46
C GLU A 100 8.29 -18.59 21.06
N GLY A 101 8.12 -17.98 19.88
CA GLY A 101 6.91 -17.27 19.46
C GLY A 101 5.67 -18.12 19.13
N VAL A 102 5.49 -19.28 19.77
CA VAL A 102 4.26 -20.07 19.73
C VAL A 102 3.30 -19.55 20.79
N LEU A 103 2.14 -19.05 20.37
CA LEU A 103 1.18 -18.42 21.28
C LEU A 103 -0.26 -18.92 21.04
N PRO A 104 -1.02 -19.28 22.08
CA PRO A 104 -2.43 -19.64 21.95
C PRO A 104 -3.27 -18.42 21.55
N ILE A 105 -3.95 -18.52 20.41
CA ILE A 105 -4.81 -17.46 19.87
C ILE A 105 -6.30 -17.73 20.09
N ALA A 106 -6.67 -18.99 20.29
CA ALA A 106 -7.98 -19.44 20.74
C ALA A 106 -7.84 -20.81 21.43
N GLU A 107 -8.95 -21.42 21.83
CA GLU A 107 -8.99 -22.82 22.27
C GLU A 107 -8.43 -23.72 21.16
N ASP A 108 -7.56 -24.65 21.54
CA ASP A 108 -6.87 -25.61 20.66
C ASP A 108 -6.21 -25.01 19.40
N THR A 109 -5.91 -23.70 19.39
CA THR A 109 -5.34 -23.00 18.24
C THR A 109 -4.17 -22.12 18.64
N ILE A 110 -3.00 -22.39 18.06
CA ILE A 110 -1.76 -21.62 18.25
C ILE A 110 -1.35 -20.88 16.97
N THR A 111 -0.57 -19.81 17.10
CA THR A 111 0.13 -19.16 15.98
C THR A 111 1.62 -19.44 16.03
N ILE A 112 2.24 -19.59 14.85
CA ILE A 112 3.68 -19.63 14.64
C ILE A 112 4.04 -18.37 13.84
N ARG A 113 4.73 -17.41 14.45
CA ARG A 113 5.02 -16.10 13.83
C ARG A 113 6.51 -15.95 13.53
N SER A 114 6.88 -15.98 12.25
CA SER A 114 8.23 -15.61 11.82
C SER A 114 8.36 -14.07 11.83
N LEU A 115 9.08 -13.54 12.82
CA LEU A 115 9.30 -12.11 13.00
C LEU A 115 10.44 -11.60 12.11
N ASP A 116 10.18 -10.58 11.31
CA ASP A 116 11.06 -10.11 10.24
C ASP A 116 11.37 -8.61 10.40
N TRP A 117 12.28 -8.30 11.31
CA TRP A 117 12.69 -6.93 11.63
C TRP A 117 13.51 -6.24 10.54
N ASP A 118 14.36 -7.00 9.84
CA ASP A 118 15.35 -6.47 8.90
C ASP A 118 14.78 -6.10 7.53
N ARG A 119 13.49 -6.37 7.29
CA ARG A 119 12.85 -6.12 6.00
C ARG A 119 12.46 -4.65 5.85
N ASP A 120 13.34 -3.90 5.19
CA ASP A 120 13.17 -2.49 4.85
C ASP A 120 12.15 -2.24 3.72
N ARG A 121 11.81 -3.26 2.93
CA ARG A 121 10.78 -3.17 1.87
C ARG A 121 9.90 -4.40 1.71
N PHE A 122 8.59 -4.21 1.52
CA PHE A 122 7.73 -5.24 0.92
C PHE A 122 7.76 -5.08 -0.60
N ASP A 123 8.09 -6.18 -1.27
CA ASP A 123 8.62 -6.18 -2.64
C ASP A 123 9.68 -5.08 -2.89
N ILE A 124 9.91 -4.69 -4.15
CA ILE A 124 10.78 -3.54 -4.47
C ILE A 124 10.06 -2.19 -4.24
N GLU A 125 8.73 -2.20 -4.07
CA GLU A 125 7.86 -1.03 -4.16
C GLU A 125 7.60 -0.26 -2.85
N PHE A 126 7.58 -0.93 -1.70
CA PHE A 126 6.98 -0.36 -0.48
C PHE A 126 8.00 -0.30 0.66
N GLY A 127 8.43 0.91 1.04
CA GLY A 127 9.24 1.09 2.24
C GLY A 127 8.48 0.67 3.50
N LEU A 128 9.13 -0.12 4.35
CA LEU A 128 8.61 -0.56 5.66
C LEU A 128 9.40 0.14 6.77
N GLU A 129 8.70 0.82 7.66
CA GLU A 129 9.31 1.48 8.83
C GLU A 129 9.63 0.48 9.96
N ASN A 130 8.97 -0.69 9.98
CA ASN A 130 8.95 -1.62 11.12
C ASN A 130 9.03 -3.11 10.71
N GLY A 131 9.54 -3.45 9.54
CA GLY A 131 9.57 -4.86 9.09
C GLY A 131 8.19 -5.48 8.91
N THR A 132 8.10 -6.81 8.96
CA THR A 132 6.85 -7.58 8.83
C THR A 132 6.86 -8.83 9.71
N THR A 133 5.79 -9.61 9.65
CA THR A 133 5.79 -11.01 10.12
C THR A 133 5.20 -11.92 9.05
N TYR A 134 5.44 -13.23 9.19
CA TYR A 134 4.76 -14.29 8.45
C TYR A 134 4.11 -15.22 9.47
N ASN A 135 2.79 -15.23 9.51
CA ASN A 135 2.00 -15.89 10.54
C ASN A 135 1.35 -17.16 9.97
N ALA A 136 1.77 -18.32 10.47
CA ALA A 136 1.08 -19.60 10.29
C ALA A 136 0.28 -19.96 11.55
N TYR A 137 -0.61 -20.95 11.44
CA TYR A 137 -1.50 -21.36 12.53
C TYR A 137 -1.65 -22.87 12.61
N LEU A 138 -1.63 -23.43 13.83
CA LEU A 138 -1.85 -24.87 14.04
C LEU A 138 -3.12 -25.06 14.88
N ILE A 139 -4.06 -25.86 14.36
CA ILE A 139 -5.38 -26.15 14.94
C ILE A 139 -5.42 -27.61 15.36
N TYR A 140 -5.75 -27.86 16.62
CA TYR A 140 -5.75 -29.17 17.27
C TYR A 140 -7.17 -29.70 17.56
N GLY A 141 -8.03 -29.83 16.55
CA GLY A 141 -9.36 -30.45 16.75
C GLY A 141 -9.26 -31.86 17.33
N ALA A 142 -10.28 -32.35 18.05
CA ALA A 142 -10.15 -33.57 18.87
C ALA A 142 -9.67 -34.83 18.11
N ASP A 143 -9.95 -34.93 16.81
CA ASP A 143 -9.61 -36.09 15.99
C ASP A 143 -8.38 -35.84 15.10
N LYS A 144 -8.21 -34.63 14.56
CA LYS A 144 -7.19 -34.29 13.55
C LYS A 144 -6.50 -32.95 13.78
N THR A 145 -5.31 -32.78 13.20
CA THR A 145 -4.53 -31.54 13.24
C THR A 145 -4.44 -30.86 11.88
N ALA A 146 -4.59 -29.54 11.82
CA ALA A 146 -4.43 -28.76 10.59
C ALA A 146 -3.46 -27.58 10.77
N LEU A 147 -2.56 -27.40 9.79
CA LEU A 147 -1.72 -26.22 9.64
C LEU A 147 -2.39 -25.28 8.64
N VAL A 148 -2.52 -23.99 8.98
CA VAL A 148 -3.00 -22.94 8.07
C VAL A 148 -1.82 -22.07 7.65
N ASP A 149 -1.56 -22.07 6.34
CA ASP A 149 -0.41 -21.44 5.68
C ASP A 149 0.95 -21.87 6.28
N ALA A 150 2.04 -21.28 5.80
CA ALA A 150 3.39 -21.54 6.30
C ALA A 150 4.15 -20.22 6.45
N SER A 151 5.39 -20.15 5.97
CA SER A 151 6.22 -18.94 6.05
C SER A 151 7.12 -18.83 4.82
N HIS A 152 7.87 -17.74 4.77
CA HIS A 152 8.81 -17.41 3.72
C HIS A 152 10.07 -18.29 3.81
N GLU A 153 10.58 -18.74 2.66
CA GLU A 153 11.79 -19.58 2.53
C GLU A 153 13.00 -19.14 3.38
N LYS A 154 13.22 -17.84 3.62
CA LYS A 154 14.32 -17.37 4.47
C LYS A 154 14.23 -17.83 5.93
N PHE A 155 13.03 -18.20 6.38
CA PHE A 155 12.76 -18.78 7.68
C PHE A 155 12.75 -20.31 7.66
N HIS A 156 13.09 -20.99 6.56
CA HIS A 156 13.17 -22.46 6.45
C HIS A 156 13.78 -23.10 7.70
N ASN A 157 14.97 -22.64 8.08
CA ASN A 157 15.67 -23.16 9.26
C ASN A 157 14.98 -22.75 10.58
N LEU A 158 14.51 -21.51 10.75
CA LEU A 158 13.80 -21.14 11.99
C LEU A 158 12.46 -21.89 12.17
N PHE A 159 11.79 -22.21 11.07
CA PHE A 159 10.48 -22.88 11.02
C PHE A 159 10.61 -24.41 11.11
N LEU A 160 11.75 -24.99 10.69
CA LEU A 160 11.98 -26.44 10.58
C LEU A 160 13.20 -26.97 11.37
N GLU A 161 14.35 -26.28 11.36
CA GLU A 161 15.64 -26.75 11.92
C GLU A 161 16.59 -25.64 12.41
N VAL A 162 16.89 -25.58 13.72
CA VAL A 162 18.10 -24.91 14.25
C VAL A 162 19.20 -25.95 14.47
N TYR A 163 20.06 -26.19 13.47
CA TYR A 163 20.83 -27.45 13.41
C TYR A 163 22.32 -27.45 13.84
N HIS A 164 22.92 -26.40 14.44
CA HIS A 164 24.36 -26.53 14.77
C HIS A 164 25.03 -25.81 15.96
N PHE A 165 24.35 -25.39 17.04
CA PHE A 165 25.10 -25.14 18.28
C PHE A 165 24.33 -25.48 19.56
N VAL A 166 25.04 -26.17 20.47
CA VAL A 166 24.64 -26.64 21.81
C VAL A 166 23.65 -27.82 21.82
N GLN A 167 24.24 -29.01 21.88
CA GLN A 167 23.58 -30.29 22.13
C GLN A 167 22.82 -30.29 23.46
N LEU A 168 21.50 -30.54 23.44
CA LEU A 168 20.72 -31.43 24.33
C LEU A 168 19.20 -31.16 24.22
N ARG A 169 18.50 -31.90 23.34
CA ARG A 169 17.03 -31.90 23.07
C ARG A 169 16.47 -30.66 22.35
N GLY A 170 15.75 -30.88 21.26
CA GLY A 170 14.95 -29.87 20.55
C GLY A 170 14.56 -30.33 19.15
N GLU A 171 13.33 -30.04 18.72
CA GLU A 171 12.81 -30.24 17.36
C GLU A 171 12.30 -28.86 16.87
N GLY A 172 12.18 -28.62 15.56
CA GLY A 172 11.70 -27.31 15.04
C GLY A 172 10.27 -26.99 15.49
N ALA A 173 9.88 -25.71 15.52
CA ALA A 173 8.66 -25.25 16.20
C ALA A 173 7.39 -26.09 15.87
N LEU A 174 7.08 -26.30 14.58
CA LEU A 174 5.95 -27.14 14.17
C LEU A 174 6.07 -28.60 14.66
N GLN A 175 7.26 -29.18 14.54
CA GLN A 175 7.54 -30.57 14.90
C GLN A 175 7.56 -30.78 16.42
N ALA A 176 8.08 -29.82 17.19
CA ALA A 176 8.08 -29.82 18.65
C ALA A 176 6.66 -29.70 19.21
N GLU A 177 5.85 -28.81 18.66
CA GLU A 177 4.44 -28.62 19.01
C GLU A 177 3.62 -29.90 18.72
N LEU A 178 3.72 -30.44 17.50
CA LEU A 178 3.08 -31.72 17.14
C LEU A 178 3.50 -32.86 18.07
N LYS A 179 4.79 -32.99 18.40
CA LYS A 179 5.30 -34.02 19.31
C LYS A 179 4.86 -33.80 20.75
N ALA A 180 4.81 -32.56 21.24
CA ALA A 180 4.34 -32.23 22.58
C ALA A 180 2.87 -32.59 22.75
N ALA A 181 2.05 -32.37 21.71
CA ALA A 181 0.66 -32.81 21.65
C ALA A 181 0.49 -34.33 21.40
N GLY A 182 1.54 -35.03 20.96
CA GLY A 182 1.50 -36.45 20.60
C GLY A 182 0.76 -36.74 19.29
N ARG A 183 0.80 -35.82 18.33
CA ARG A 183 0.00 -35.85 17.09
C ARG A 183 0.86 -35.77 15.83
N SER A 184 0.24 -36.09 14.70
CA SER A 184 0.74 -35.82 13.34
C SER A 184 -0.09 -34.72 12.67
N LEU A 185 0.39 -34.22 11.54
CA LEU A 185 -0.34 -33.28 10.71
C LEU A 185 -1.25 -34.02 9.70
N ASP A 186 -2.56 -33.75 9.74
CA ASP A 186 -3.54 -34.38 8.84
C ASP A 186 -3.84 -33.49 7.63
N TYR A 187 -3.87 -32.17 7.82
CA TYR A 187 -4.19 -31.20 6.77
C TYR A 187 -3.21 -30.03 6.72
N ILE A 188 -3.03 -29.49 5.51
CA ILE A 188 -2.40 -28.18 5.28
C ILE A 188 -3.42 -27.32 4.52
N PHE A 189 -4.00 -26.32 5.16
CA PHE A 189 -4.90 -25.36 4.53
C PHE A 189 -4.06 -24.22 3.95
N VAL A 190 -3.98 -24.13 2.64
CA VAL A 190 -3.23 -23.07 1.94
C VAL A 190 -4.23 -22.02 1.48
N SER A 191 -4.30 -20.92 2.24
CA SER A 191 -5.16 -19.77 1.96
C SER A 191 -4.71 -19.05 0.70
N HIS A 192 -3.40 -19.02 0.45
CA HIS A 192 -2.77 -18.30 -0.65
C HIS A 192 -1.36 -18.85 -0.97
N THR A 193 -0.94 -18.84 -2.25
CA THR A 193 0.35 -19.38 -2.72
C THR A 193 1.44 -18.35 -3.06
N GLU A 194 1.41 -17.11 -2.55
CA GLU A 194 2.60 -16.24 -2.67
C GLU A 194 3.74 -16.80 -1.79
N PRO A 195 5.01 -16.83 -2.26
CA PRO A 195 6.09 -17.59 -1.61
C PRO A 195 6.48 -17.15 -0.19
N ASP A 196 5.94 -16.06 0.31
CA ASP A 196 6.15 -15.60 1.68
C ASP A 196 5.13 -16.17 2.69
N HIS A 197 4.02 -16.73 2.20
CA HIS A 197 3.08 -17.55 2.97
C HIS A 197 3.24 -19.04 2.65
N SER A 198 3.48 -19.42 1.39
CA SER A 198 3.52 -20.82 0.96
C SER A 198 4.92 -21.38 0.71
N GLY A 199 5.98 -20.59 0.86
CA GLY A 199 7.35 -20.97 0.52
C GLY A 199 7.82 -22.26 1.20
N LEU A 200 7.41 -22.47 2.46
CA LEU A 200 7.76 -23.66 3.25
C LEU A 200 6.75 -24.82 3.18
N VAL A 201 5.63 -24.69 2.47
CA VAL A 201 4.69 -25.80 2.25
C VAL A 201 5.35 -27.04 1.60
N PRO A 202 6.28 -26.92 0.62
CA PRO A 202 7.05 -28.05 0.10
C PRO A 202 7.78 -28.82 1.20
N ALA A 203 8.45 -28.12 2.11
CA ALA A 203 9.24 -28.75 3.17
C ALA A 203 8.36 -29.34 4.30
N VAL A 204 7.22 -28.73 4.61
CA VAL A 204 6.22 -29.35 5.51
C VAL A 204 5.69 -30.67 4.91
N LEU A 205 5.49 -30.73 3.59
CA LEU A 205 5.11 -31.96 2.88
C LEU A 205 6.21 -33.04 2.86
N ASP A 206 7.49 -32.69 3.03
CA ASP A 206 8.57 -33.68 3.21
C ASP A 206 8.50 -34.36 4.58
N LEU A 207 8.13 -33.61 5.61
CA LEU A 207 7.95 -34.13 6.98
C LEU A 207 6.61 -34.88 7.14
N HIS A 208 5.57 -34.44 6.43
CA HIS A 208 4.21 -34.97 6.53
C HIS A 208 3.62 -35.32 5.14
N PRO A 209 4.20 -36.29 4.41
CA PRO A 209 3.75 -36.65 3.05
C PRO A 209 2.34 -37.27 3.01
N GLU A 210 1.83 -37.71 4.16
CA GLU A 210 0.48 -38.25 4.30
C GLU A 210 -0.60 -37.15 4.46
N ALA A 211 -0.22 -35.91 4.75
CA ALA A 211 -1.15 -34.79 4.97
C ALA A 211 -1.88 -34.39 3.67
N VAL A 212 -3.11 -33.92 3.80
CA VAL A 212 -3.95 -33.47 2.68
C VAL A 212 -3.90 -31.95 2.58
N VAL A 213 -3.41 -31.43 1.46
CA VAL A 213 -3.48 -29.99 1.16
C VAL A 213 -4.90 -29.61 0.77
N CYS A 214 -5.54 -28.69 1.51
CA CYS A 214 -6.79 -28.06 1.09
C CYS A 214 -6.54 -26.64 0.61
N GLY A 215 -7.07 -26.31 -0.57
CA GLY A 215 -6.93 -25.00 -1.19
C GLY A 215 -7.98 -24.80 -2.27
N SER A 216 -8.13 -23.57 -2.78
CA SER A 216 -8.94 -23.33 -3.97
C SER A 216 -8.40 -24.13 -5.17
N LYS A 217 -9.22 -24.37 -6.21
CA LYS A 217 -8.75 -25.08 -7.42
C LYS A 217 -7.51 -24.39 -8.04
N VAL A 218 -7.45 -23.07 -7.98
CA VAL A 218 -6.33 -22.26 -8.48
C VAL A 218 -5.10 -22.44 -7.59
N CYS A 219 -5.26 -22.35 -6.27
CA CYS A 219 -4.20 -22.61 -5.27
C CYS A 219 -3.54 -23.99 -5.48
N ILE A 220 -4.33 -25.07 -5.64
CA ILE A 220 -3.77 -26.41 -5.88
C ILE A 220 -2.96 -26.45 -7.19
N SER A 221 -3.37 -25.72 -8.22
CA SER A 221 -2.62 -25.62 -9.49
C SER A 221 -1.30 -24.85 -9.34
N PHE A 222 -1.31 -23.72 -8.64
CA PHE A 222 -0.09 -22.93 -8.40
C PHE A 222 0.88 -23.67 -7.46
N LEU A 223 0.38 -24.35 -6.43
CA LEU A 223 1.22 -25.14 -5.54
C LEU A 223 1.84 -26.37 -6.24
N GLN A 224 1.16 -26.95 -7.24
CA GLN A 224 1.75 -27.98 -8.11
C GLN A 224 2.90 -27.42 -8.96
N ASN A 225 2.78 -26.19 -9.45
CA ASN A 225 3.87 -25.49 -10.13
C ASN A 225 5.02 -25.20 -9.17
N LEU A 226 4.75 -24.69 -7.95
CA LEU A 226 5.77 -24.36 -6.95
C LEU A 226 6.53 -25.58 -6.42
N THR A 227 5.84 -26.70 -6.18
CA THR A 227 6.42 -27.91 -5.58
C THR A 227 7.03 -28.88 -6.60
N HIS A 228 6.68 -28.76 -7.88
CA HIS A 228 7.07 -29.65 -8.98
C HIS A 228 6.86 -31.16 -8.71
N ARG A 229 5.95 -31.54 -7.81
CA ARG A 229 5.76 -32.92 -7.35
C ARG A 229 4.30 -33.23 -6.99
N PRO A 230 3.88 -34.51 -7.03
CA PRO A 230 2.56 -34.90 -6.54
C PRO A 230 2.48 -34.83 -5.00
N PHE A 231 1.34 -34.37 -4.50
CA PHE A 231 0.95 -34.39 -3.09
C PHE A 231 -0.55 -34.70 -2.98
N LYS A 232 -1.03 -35.14 -1.81
CA LYS A 232 -2.47 -35.35 -1.61
C LYS A 232 -3.17 -33.99 -1.54
N ALA A 233 -4.20 -33.79 -2.36
CA ALA A 233 -4.90 -32.52 -2.47
C ALA A 233 -6.42 -32.67 -2.44
N GLN A 234 -7.09 -31.72 -1.81
CA GLN A 234 -8.54 -31.53 -1.81
C GLN A 234 -8.84 -30.10 -2.25
N ALA A 235 -9.28 -29.93 -3.51
CA ALA A 235 -9.73 -28.64 -4.01
C ALA A 235 -11.09 -28.28 -3.41
N VAL A 236 -11.14 -27.20 -2.62
CA VAL A 236 -12.36 -26.73 -1.92
C VAL A 236 -13.04 -25.55 -2.62
N LYS A 237 -14.32 -25.38 -2.32
CA LYS A 237 -15.21 -24.31 -2.80
C LYS A 237 -15.83 -23.56 -1.62
N GLY A 238 -16.48 -22.44 -1.91
CA GLY A 238 -17.15 -21.63 -0.89
C GLY A 238 -18.29 -22.39 -0.22
N GLY A 239 -18.22 -22.55 1.10
CA GLY A 239 -19.17 -23.31 1.92
C GLY A 239 -18.82 -24.79 2.12
N ASP A 240 -17.76 -25.30 1.49
CA ASP A 240 -17.21 -26.62 1.82
C ASP A 240 -16.63 -26.62 3.24
N LYS A 241 -16.62 -27.78 3.89
CA LYS A 241 -16.20 -27.94 5.28
C LYS A 241 -15.23 -29.11 5.50
N VAL A 242 -14.29 -28.93 6.40
CA VAL A 242 -13.43 -30.00 6.96
C VAL A 242 -13.64 -30.05 8.47
N ASP A 243 -13.99 -31.23 8.99
CA ASP A 243 -14.12 -31.48 10.42
C ASP A 243 -12.81 -32.06 10.97
N LEU A 244 -12.27 -31.38 11.98
CA LEU A 244 -11.07 -31.77 12.73
C LEU A 244 -11.41 -32.44 14.08
N GLY A 245 -12.68 -32.53 14.44
CA GLY A 245 -13.15 -33.04 15.73
C GLY A 245 -13.19 -31.95 16.80
N GLY A 246 -13.85 -32.23 17.94
CA GLY A 246 -13.98 -31.29 19.06
C GLY A 246 -14.88 -30.08 18.80
N GLY A 247 -15.54 -30.03 17.64
CA GLY A 247 -16.32 -28.88 17.18
C GLY A 247 -15.58 -27.99 16.18
N HIS A 248 -14.29 -28.22 15.95
CA HIS A 248 -13.48 -27.48 14.96
C HIS A 248 -13.85 -27.87 13.53
N VAL A 249 -15.00 -27.36 13.10
CA VAL A 249 -15.51 -27.48 11.73
C VAL A 249 -15.07 -26.24 10.97
N ILE A 250 -14.16 -26.43 10.03
CA ILE A 250 -13.52 -25.36 9.26
C ILE A 250 -14.30 -25.16 7.96
N GLU A 251 -14.89 -23.97 7.78
CA GLU A 251 -15.67 -23.60 6.59
C GLU A 251 -14.86 -22.67 5.67
N PHE A 252 -14.74 -23.03 4.39
CA PHE A 252 -13.93 -22.27 3.43
C PHE A 252 -14.75 -21.19 2.72
N VAL A 253 -14.18 -19.98 2.60
CA VAL A 253 -14.80 -18.83 1.92
C VAL A 253 -13.88 -18.35 0.80
N MET A 254 -14.26 -18.61 -0.46
CA MET A 254 -13.48 -18.17 -1.62
C MET A 254 -13.42 -16.63 -1.68
N ALA A 255 -12.22 -16.08 -1.73
CA ALA A 255 -11.94 -14.65 -1.68
C ALA A 255 -11.00 -14.18 -2.83
N PRO A 256 -11.23 -14.61 -4.08
CA PRO A 256 -10.27 -14.43 -5.18
C PRO A 256 -10.02 -12.94 -5.47
N ASN A 257 -8.81 -12.67 -5.94
CA ASN A 257 -8.23 -11.36 -6.16
C ASN A 257 -8.17 -10.53 -4.86
N LEU A 258 -7.70 -11.12 -3.74
CA LEU A 258 -7.39 -10.44 -2.47
C LEU A 258 -6.00 -10.81 -1.91
N HIS A 259 -4.91 -10.61 -2.63
CA HIS A 259 -4.82 -9.87 -3.91
C HIS A 259 -4.60 -10.77 -5.15
N TRP A 260 -4.40 -12.07 -4.96
CA TRP A 260 -4.19 -13.05 -6.03
C TRP A 260 -5.47 -13.87 -6.34
N PRO A 261 -5.59 -14.50 -7.52
CA PRO A 261 -6.81 -15.21 -7.93
C PRO A 261 -7.10 -16.49 -7.14
N ASP A 262 -6.12 -17.02 -6.41
CA ASP A 262 -6.24 -18.24 -5.62
C ASP A 262 -6.79 -18.04 -4.20
N THR A 263 -6.76 -16.81 -3.67
CA THR A 263 -7.01 -16.49 -2.26
C THR A 263 -8.34 -17.04 -1.74
N MET A 264 -8.29 -17.70 -0.58
CA MET A 264 -9.45 -18.11 0.22
C MET A 264 -9.26 -17.78 1.70
N PHE A 265 -10.37 -17.70 2.45
CA PHE A 265 -10.37 -17.63 3.90
C PHE A 265 -10.87 -18.97 4.48
N SER A 266 -10.49 -19.26 5.72
CA SER A 266 -10.98 -20.41 6.49
C SER A 266 -11.60 -19.93 7.79
N PHE A 267 -12.81 -20.39 8.13
CA PHE A 267 -13.51 -19.99 9.36
C PHE A 267 -13.72 -21.20 10.27
N ASP A 268 -13.21 -21.12 11.50
CA ASP A 268 -13.42 -22.14 12.52
C ASP A 268 -14.70 -21.87 13.33
N HIS A 269 -15.67 -22.78 13.23
CA HIS A 269 -16.95 -22.70 13.95
C HIS A 269 -16.82 -22.94 15.47
N ALA A 270 -15.76 -23.59 15.96
CA ALA A 270 -15.54 -23.74 17.41
C ALA A 270 -15.13 -22.43 18.08
N THR A 271 -14.12 -21.78 17.50
CA THR A 271 -13.41 -20.66 18.14
C THR A 271 -13.85 -19.28 17.66
N GLY A 272 -14.52 -19.19 16.51
CA GLY A 272 -14.83 -17.92 15.85
C GLY A 272 -13.61 -17.26 15.21
N VAL A 273 -12.53 -18.00 14.97
CA VAL A 273 -11.33 -17.50 14.26
C VAL A 273 -11.57 -17.53 12.75
N MET A 274 -11.28 -16.42 12.09
CA MET A 274 -11.23 -16.30 10.63
C MET A 274 -9.77 -16.19 10.19
N PHE A 275 -9.25 -17.19 9.50
CA PHE A 275 -7.93 -17.18 8.87
C PHE A 275 -8.05 -16.51 7.49
N THR A 276 -7.29 -15.42 7.27
CA THR A 276 -7.49 -14.53 6.12
C THR A 276 -6.26 -14.27 5.26
N CYS A 277 -5.09 -14.81 5.66
CA CYS A 277 -3.80 -14.52 5.02
C CYS A 277 -3.64 -12.99 4.84
N ASP A 278 -3.36 -12.49 3.64
CA ASP A 278 -3.17 -11.06 3.36
C ASP A 278 -4.33 -10.16 3.78
N ALA A 279 -5.58 -10.61 3.64
CA ALA A 279 -6.71 -9.77 3.93
C ALA A 279 -6.73 -9.37 5.42
N PHE A 280 -6.81 -8.07 5.67
CA PHE A 280 -6.70 -7.47 7.02
C PHE A 280 -5.31 -7.66 7.69
N GLY A 281 -4.27 -7.98 6.90
CA GLY A 281 -2.87 -7.94 7.31
C GLY A 281 -2.26 -6.53 7.37
N MET A 282 -1.01 -6.47 7.83
CA MET A 282 -0.17 -5.27 7.79
C MET A 282 1.33 -5.60 7.95
N HIS A 283 2.20 -4.84 7.29
CA HIS A 283 3.65 -4.93 7.54
C HIS A 283 4.02 -4.11 8.77
N TYR A 284 4.04 -4.81 9.92
CA TYR A 284 4.44 -4.30 11.21
C TYR A 284 5.01 -5.45 12.05
N CYS A 285 6.34 -5.58 12.11
CA CYS A 285 6.96 -6.54 13.00
C CYS A 285 6.74 -6.11 14.46
N SER A 286 6.25 -7.03 15.27
CA SER A 286 6.06 -6.82 16.70
C SER A 286 5.97 -8.16 17.42
N GLU A 287 6.61 -8.25 18.57
CA GLU A 287 6.46 -9.36 19.52
C GLU A 287 5.02 -9.46 20.03
N GLN A 288 4.29 -8.35 20.10
CA GLN A 288 2.88 -8.35 20.47
C GLN A 288 2.06 -9.07 19.39
N PRO A 289 1.39 -10.19 19.70
CA PRO A 289 0.66 -10.99 18.71
C PRO A 289 -0.69 -10.38 18.31
N PHE A 290 -1.23 -9.43 19.08
CA PHE A 290 -2.56 -8.85 18.86
C PHE A 290 -2.50 -7.33 18.69
N ASP A 291 -3.55 -6.79 18.08
CA ASP A 291 -3.83 -5.37 17.81
C ASP A 291 -4.05 -4.48 19.05
N ALA A 292 -3.28 -4.69 20.13
CA ALA A 292 -3.45 -4.00 21.41
C ALA A 292 -3.22 -2.47 21.31
N ASP A 293 -2.21 -2.03 20.54
CA ASP A 293 -2.04 -0.60 20.20
C ASP A 293 -2.50 -0.32 18.76
N VAL A 294 -3.82 -0.16 18.62
CA VAL A 294 -4.46 0.24 17.36
C VAL A 294 -3.84 1.50 16.74
N LYS A 295 -3.23 2.39 17.55
CA LYS A 295 -2.69 3.68 17.09
C LYS A 295 -1.35 3.49 16.39
N ALA A 296 -0.51 2.61 16.93
CA ALA A 296 0.77 2.24 16.34
C ALA A 296 0.57 1.51 15.01
N ILE A 297 -0.39 0.60 14.95
CA ILE A 297 -0.60 -0.25 13.75
C ILE A 297 -1.42 0.41 12.64
N LEU A 298 -2.32 1.36 12.95
CA LEU A 298 -3.25 1.91 11.95
C LEU A 298 -2.57 2.55 10.71
N PRO A 299 -1.42 3.24 10.81
CA PRO A 299 -0.68 3.70 9.63
C PRO A 299 -0.25 2.55 8.72
N HIS A 300 0.30 1.47 9.29
CA HIS A 300 0.75 0.27 8.57
C HIS A 300 -0.42 -0.46 7.92
N TYR A 301 -1.50 -0.69 8.68
CA TYR A 301 -2.74 -1.29 8.19
C TYR A 301 -3.39 -0.48 7.06
N ARG A 302 -3.38 0.85 7.18
CA ARG A 302 -3.88 1.76 6.14
C ARG A 302 -3.01 1.73 4.88
N PHE A 303 -1.69 1.70 5.04
CA PHE A 303 -0.73 1.67 3.95
C PHE A 303 -0.78 0.34 3.20
N TYR A 304 -0.78 -0.78 3.93
CA TYR A 304 -0.98 -2.13 3.40
C TYR A 304 -2.28 -2.22 2.58
N TYR A 305 -3.39 -1.69 3.10
CA TYR A 305 -4.62 -1.58 2.31
C TYR A 305 -4.46 -0.73 1.05
N ASP A 306 -3.90 0.48 1.16
CA ASP A 306 -3.79 1.43 0.04
C ASP A 306 -2.92 0.89 -1.10
N CYS A 307 -1.99 -0.03 -0.79
CA CYS A 307 -1.12 -0.70 -1.75
C CYS A 307 -1.74 -1.98 -2.34
N LEU A 308 -2.07 -2.98 -1.52
CA LEU A 308 -2.42 -4.33 -1.99
C LEU A 308 -3.93 -4.54 -2.19
N MET A 309 -4.74 -4.03 -1.27
CA MET A 309 -6.18 -4.32 -1.21
C MET A 309 -7.04 -3.30 -1.98
N LYS A 310 -6.56 -2.06 -2.07
CA LYS A 310 -7.26 -0.96 -2.74
C LYS A 310 -7.39 -1.14 -4.27
N PRO A 311 -6.38 -1.66 -5.02
CA PRO A 311 -6.57 -2.10 -6.40
C PRO A 311 -7.73 -3.10 -6.55
N ASN A 312 -7.95 -3.89 -5.50
CA ASN A 312 -8.92 -4.98 -5.41
C ASN A 312 -10.19 -4.63 -4.60
N ALA A 313 -10.52 -3.34 -4.45
CA ALA A 313 -11.64 -2.88 -3.60
C ALA A 313 -13.01 -3.53 -3.90
N LYS A 314 -13.25 -3.98 -5.14
CA LYS A 314 -14.47 -4.73 -5.50
C LYS A 314 -14.47 -6.15 -4.91
N SER A 315 -13.34 -6.83 -4.95
CA SER A 315 -13.11 -8.11 -4.29
C SER A 315 -13.30 -7.97 -2.78
N VAL A 316 -12.77 -6.90 -2.16
CA VAL A 316 -12.93 -6.63 -0.72
C VAL A 316 -14.42 -6.53 -0.35
N THR A 317 -15.21 -5.70 -1.06
CA THR A 317 -16.65 -5.59 -0.78
C THR A 317 -17.45 -6.87 -1.07
N THR A 318 -16.90 -7.79 -1.87
CA THR A 318 -17.50 -9.10 -2.14
C THR A 318 -17.14 -10.13 -1.08
N ALA A 319 -15.89 -10.19 -0.61
CA ALA A 319 -15.49 -11.01 0.53
C ALA A 319 -16.23 -10.61 1.81
N LEU A 320 -16.29 -9.30 2.12
CA LEU A 320 -17.06 -8.77 3.25
C LEU A 320 -18.55 -9.16 3.20
N ARG A 321 -19.14 -9.27 2.01
CA ARG A 321 -20.53 -9.73 1.82
C ARG A 321 -20.69 -11.24 2.01
N LYS A 322 -19.67 -12.03 1.71
CA LYS A 322 -19.66 -13.50 1.92
C LYS A 322 -19.51 -13.84 3.40
N VAL A 323 -18.63 -13.16 4.15
CA VAL A 323 -18.39 -13.45 5.58
C VAL A 323 -19.38 -12.77 6.54
N LYS A 324 -20.32 -11.95 6.04
CA LYS A 324 -21.18 -11.09 6.88
C LYS A 324 -22.04 -11.83 7.92
N ASP A 325 -22.36 -13.10 7.65
CA ASP A 325 -23.22 -13.94 8.50
C ASP A 325 -22.41 -14.94 9.35
N LEU A 326 -21.08 -14.97 9.20
CA LEU A 326 -20.17 -15.79 10.01
C LEU A 326 -19.78 -15.01 11.29
N PRO A 327 -19.96 -15.58 12.50
CA PRO A 327 -19.77 -14.86 13.76
C PRO A 327 -18.30 -14.81 14.19
N TYR A 328 -17.41 -14.32 13.33
CA TYR A 328 -15.98 -14.23 13.64
C TYR A 328 -15.69 -13.13 14.68
N THR A 329 -14.86 -13.48 15.66
CA THR A 329 -14.45 -12.61 16.77
C THR A 329 -12.95 -12.31 16.76
N LEU A 330 -12.18 -13.05 15.95
CA LEU A 330 -10.74 -12.89 15.78
C LEU A 330 -10.38 -13.09 14.30
N ILE A 331 -9.46 -12.27 13.78
CA ILE A 331 -8.89 -12.42 12.44
C ILE A 331 -7.41 -12.79 12.56
N ALA A 332 -7.09 -13.96 12.03
CA ALA A 332 -5.77 -14.54 11.93
C ALA A 332 -5.20 -14.26 10.53
N ASN A 333 -4.44 -13.15 10.42
CA ASN A 333 -3.88 -12.62 9.19
C ASN A 333 -2.44 -13.10 8.95
N GLY A 334 -1.97 -13.14 7.70
CA GLY A 334 -0.62 -13.60 7.36
C GLY A 334 0.49 -12.64 7.79
N HIS A 335 0.19 -11.35 7.98
CA HIS A 335 1.17 -10.32 8.33
C HIS A 335 0.75 -9.41 9.48
N GLY A 336 1.70 -9.17 10.39
CA GLY A 336 1.60 -8.23 11.50
C GLY A 336 0.92 -8.85 12.72
N PRO A 337 0.39 -8.02 13.63
CA PRO A 337 -0.46 -8.48 14.73
C PRO A 337 -1.84 -8.93 14.22
N LEU A 338 -2.36 -10.00 14.84
CA LEU A 338 -3.71 -10.51 14.63
C LEU A 338 -4.75 -9.51 15.16
N LEU A 339 -5.94 -9.50 14.55
CA LEU A 339 -7.01 -8.61 15.00
C LEU A 339 -7.91 -9.33 15.99
N ARG A 340 -7.95 -8.86 17.24
CA ARG A 340 -8.80 -9.38 18.32
C ARG A 340 -9.59 -8.25 18.99
N TYR A 341 -8.96 -7.11 19.26
CA TYR A 341 -9.57 -6.03 20.04
C TYR A 341 -10.33 -5.02 19.18
N ASN A 342 -9.93 -4.82 17.93
CA ASN A 342 -10.45 -3.77 17.04
C ASN A 342 -11.05 -4.33 15.73
N VAL A 343 -11.36 -5.63 15.66
CA VAL A 343 -11.90 -6.33 14.48
C VAL A 343 -13.01 -5.52 13.79
N SER A 344 -14.03 -5.10 14.55
CA SER A 344 -15.18 -4.34 14.02
C SER A 344 -14.79 -2.96 13.43
N GLU A 345 -13.80 -2.29 14.00
CA GLU A 345 -13.33 -0.98 13.51
C GLU A 345 -12.50 -1.14 12.23
N LEU A 346 -11.52 -2.04 12.26
CA LEU A 346 -10.53 -2.25 11.20
C LEU A 346 -11.12 -2.93 9.96
N VAL A 347 -11.98 -3.93 10.12
CA VAL A 347 -12.78 -4.52 9.02
C VAL A 347 -13.78 -3.49 8.48
N GLY A 348 -14.40 -2.73 9.39
CA GLY A 348 -15.28 -1.62 9.02
C GLY A 348 -14.58 -0.56 8.18
N ASP A 349 -13.28 -0.31 8.42
CA ASP A 349 -12.48 0.63 7.64
C ASP A 349 -12.17 0.11 6.24
N TYR A 350 -11.76 -1.15 6.08
CA TYR A 350 -11.64 -1.79 4.75
C TYR A 350 -12.94 -1.62 3.95
N GLY A 351 -14.09 -1.91 4.56
CA GLY A 351 -15.41 -1.71 3.94
C GLY A 351 -15.69 -0.25 3.54
N ARG A 352 -15.38 0.72 4.43
CA ARG A 352 -15.53 2.16 4.14
C ARG A 352 -14.62 2.62 3.00
N TRP A 353 -13.36 2.21 3.00
CA TRP A 353 -12.35 2.61 2.04
C TRP A 353 -12.64 2.02 0.66
N SER A 354 -13.06 0.76 0.60
CA SER A 354 -13.45 0.09 -0.65
C SER A 354 -14.74 0.66 -1.24
N ALA A 355 -15.77 0.88 -0.41
CA ALA A 355 -17.02 1.49 -0.86
C ALA A 355 -16.88 2.95 -1.32
N ALA A 356 -15.83 3.65 -0.89
CA ALA A 356 -15.53 5.02 -1.35
C ALA A 356 -15.03 5.06 -2.80
N LEU A 357 -14.41 3.99 -3.30
CA LEU A 357 -13.99 3.87 -4.70
C LEU A 357 -15.16 3.49 -5.62
N GLY A 358 -16.05 2.58 -5.19
CA GLY A 358 -17.08 2.00 -6.08
C GLY A 358 -18.25 2.91 -6.49
N LYS A 359 -18.37 4.14 -5.98
CA LYS A 359 -19.54 5.01 -6.25
C LYS A 359 -19.34 5.97 -7.41
N GLY A 360 -19.70 5.51 -8.61
CA GLY A 360 -19.82 6.35 -9.81
C GLY A 360 -18.48 6.80 -10.39
N SER A 361 -17.42 6.08 -10.10
CA SER A 361 -16.08 6.31 -10.65
C SER A 361 -15.92 5.66 -12.03
N THR A 362 -15.21 6.36 -12.92
CA THR A 362 -14.45 5.76 -14.01
C THR A 362 -13.64 4.56 -13.50
N SER A 363 -13.65 3.43 -14.21
CA SER A 363 -12.82 2.25 -13.91
C SER A 363 -11.92 1.84 -15.08
N VAL A 364 -10.81 1.19 -14.76
CA VAL A 364 -9.88 0.56 -15.70
C VAL A 364 -9.87 -0.95 -15.46
N ALA A 365 -9.99 -1.74 -16.51
CA ALA A 365 -9.73 -3.18 -16.43
C ALA A 365 -8.20 -3.38 -16.48
N VAL A 366 -7.63 -4.06 -15.49
CA VAL A 366 -6.20 -4.38 -15.44
C VAL A 366 -6.06 -5.88 -15.62
N LEU A 367 -5.58 -6.25 -16.81
CA LEU A 367 -5.53 -7.62 -17.31
C LEU A 367 -4.10 -8.14 -17.18
N TYR A 368 -3.93 -9.23 -16.44
CA TYR A 368 -2.62 -9.80 -16.13
C TYR A 368 -2.64 -11.33 -16.21
N CYS A 369 -1.51 -12.01 -15.96
CA CYS A 369 -1.43 -13.45 -15.85
C CYS A 369 -0.69 -13.81 -14.56
N SER A 370 -1.37 -14.47 -13.63
CA SER A 370 -0.71 -14.87 -12.38
C SER A 370 0.25 -16.03 -12.56
N ASP A 371 1.30 -16.09 -11.72
CA ASP A 371 2.37 -17.11 -11.81
C ASP A 371 3.11 -17.05 -13.16
N TYR A 372 3.22 -15.84 -13.75
CA TYR A 372 3.85 -15.64 -15.05
C TYR A 372 4.77 -14.40 -15.09
N GLY A 373 6.08 -14.65 -14.99
CA GLY A 373 7.11 -13.61 -15.01
C GLY A 373 6.93 -12.62 -13.86
N PHE A 374 6.86 -11.34 -14.21
CA PHE A 374 6.57 -10.22 -13.30
C PHE A 374 5.16 -9.64 -13.54
N SER A 375 4.28 -10.36 -14.24
CA SER A 375 2.96 -9.86 -14.63
C SER A 375 2.11 -9.43 -13.43
N ASP A 376 2.11 -10.22 -12.35
CA ASP A 376 1.39 -9.91 -11.10
C ASP A 376 1.80 -8.55 -10.54
N ARG A 377 3.08 -8.44 -10.14
CA ARG A 377 3.65 -7.28 -9.46
C ARG A 377 3.48 -6.01 -10.30
N LEU A 378 3.89 -6.04 -11.56
CA LEU A 378 3.84 -4.89 -12.45
C LEU A 378 2.42 -4.44 -12.79
N SER A 379 1.45 -5.37 -12.85
CA SER A 379 0.04 -5.00 -12.99
C SER A 379 -0.50 -4.30 -11.74
N GLN A 380 -0.08 -4.71 -10.54
CA GLN A 380 -0.41 -4.04 -9.29
C GLN A 380 0.22 -2.63 -9.23
N THR A 381 1.45 -2.44 -9.73
CA THR A 381 2.09 -1.12 -9.84
C THR A 381 1.29 -0.16 -10.73
N LEU A 382 0.84 -0.63 -11.90
CA LEU A 382 -0.04 0.11 -12.80
C LEU A 382 -1.37 0.46 -12.11
N ALA A 383 -1.99 -0.52 -11.43
CA ALA A 383 -3.24 -0.33 -10.71
C ALA A 383 -3.12 0.64 -9.52
N LYS A 384 -2.00 0.62 -8.81
CA LYS A 384 -1.63 1.57 -7.77
C LYS A 384 -1.60 3.00 -8.34
N GLY A 385 -0.91 3.24 -9.46
CA GLY A 385 -0.92 4.54 -10.16
C GLY A 385 -2.33 5.01 -10.53
N ILE A 386 -3.15 4.11 -11.10
CA ILE A 386 -4.54 4.40 -11.47
C ILE A 386 -5.38 4.81 -10.25
N THR A 387 -5.32 4.03 -9.17
CA THR A 387 -6.11 4.31 -7.96
C THR A 387 -5.55 5.47 -7.13
N LYS A 388 -4.26 5.79 -7.25
CA LYS A 388 -3.62 6.98 -6.65
C LYS A 388 -4.18 8.27 -7.27
N ALA A 389 -4.36 8.29 -8.59
CA ALA A 389 -5.06 9.34 -9.31
C ALA A 389 -6.60 9.37 -9.07
N GLY A 390 -7.15 8.35 -8.41
CA GLY A 390 -8.55 8.29 -7.96
C GLY A 390 -9.52 7.75 -9.01
N VAL A 391 -9.04 6.88 -9.90
CA VAL A 391 -9.84 6.05 -10.81
C VAL A 391 -9.92 4.63 -10.21
N ALA A 392 -11.03 3.92 -10.38
CA ALA A 392 -11.16 2.56 -9.86
C ALA A 392 -10.50 1.52 -10.79
N THR A 393 -10.20 0.34 -10.26
CA THR A 393 -9.65 -0.78 -11.03
C THR A 393 -10.53 -2.03 -10.90
N ASP A 394 -10.51 -2.86 -11.93
CA ASP A 394 -10.98 -4.24 -11.93
C ASP A 394 -9.74 -5.09 -12.31
N MET A 395 -9.07 -5.73 -11.35
CA MET A 395 -7.96 -6.65 -11.58
C MET A 395 -8.51 -7.99 -12.08
N ILE A 396 -7.97 -8.50 -13.19
CA ILE A 396 -8.42 -9.74 -13.83
C ILE A 396 -7.22 -10.57 -14.30
N ASP A 397 -7.08 -11.79 -13.76
CA ASP A 397 -6.17 -12.80 -14.28
C ASP A 397 -6.76 -13.48 -15.54
N LEU A 398 -6.05 -13.36 -16.66
CA LEU A 398 -6.42 -13.90 -17.97
C LEU A 398 -6.29 -15.42 -18.05
N LEU A 399 -5.62 -16.07 -17.09
CA LEU A 399 -5.45 -17.53 -17.04
C LEU A 399 -6.60 -18.25 -16.33
N SER A 400 -7.35 -17.57 -15.45
CA SER A 400 -8.44 -18.17 -14.66
C SER A 400 -9.84 -17.53 -14.85
N VAL A 401 -9.94 -16.36 -15.47
CA VAL A 401 -11.23 -15.65 -15.67
C VAL A 401 -12.16 -16.37 -16.66
N ASP A 402 -13.47 -16.35 -16.37
CA ASP A 402 -14.48 -16.75 -17.34
C ASP A 402 -14.58 -15.73 -18.51
N PRO A 403 -14.60 -16.16 -19.78
CA PRO A 403 -14.66 -15.24 -20.92
C PRO A 403 -15.87 -14.29 -20.92
N GLN A 404 -17.03 -14.67 -20.38
CA GLN A 404 -18.21 -13.80 -20.29
C GLN A 404 -18.03 -12.75 -19.19
N GLU A 405 -17.41 -13.13 -18.05
CA GLU A 405 -17.03 -12.16 -17.02
C GLU A 405 -16.02 -11.14 -17.56
N LEU A 406 -14.99 -11.59 -18.29
CA LEU A 406 -14.02 -10.70 -18.94
C LEU A 406 -14.69 -9.73 -19.92
N VAL A 407 -15.59 -10.20 -20.79
CA VAL A 407 -16.41 -9.35 -21.68
C VAL A 407 -17.23 -8.32 -20.88
N ALA A 408 -17.83 -8.73 -19.76
CA ALA A 408 -18.61 -7.84 -18.90
C ALA A 408 -17.76 -6.84 -18.10
N VAL A 409 -16.48 -7.13 -17.85
CA VAL A 409 -15.51 -6.22 -17.22
C VAL A 409 -14.98 -5.21 -18.25
N VAL A 410 -14.49 -5.68 -19.38
CA VAL A 410 -13.98 -4.84 -20.47
C VAL A 410 -15.09 -3.93 -20.99
N GLY A 411 -16.30 -4.47 -21.20
CA GLY A 411 -17.46 -3.74 -21.70
C GLY A 411 -18.00 -2.63 -20.77
N ARG A 412 -17.56 -2.54 -19.50
CA ARG A 412 -17.91 -1.43 -18.59
C ARG A 412 -16.75 -0.47 -18.30
N SER A 413 -15.51 -0.88 -18.53
CA SER A 413 -14.33 -0.07 -18.25
C SER A 413 -14.12 1.06 -19.26
N ALA A 414 -13.50 2.15 -18.79
CA ALA A 414 -13.20 3.35 -19.58
C ALA A 414 -11.78 3.34 -20.16
N GLY A 415 -10.89 2.58 -19.55
CA GLY A 415 -9.55 2.27 -20.05
C GLY A 415 -9.18 0.82 -19.74
N ILE A 416 -8.09 0.33 -20.33
CA ILE A 416 -7.59 -1.03 -20.17
C ILE A 416 -6.08 -0.98 -19.97
N VAL A 417 -5.57 -1.81 -19.07
CA VAL A 417 -4.17 -2.22 -19.00
C VAL A 417 -4.10 -3.68 -19.43
N LEU A 418 -3.15 -4.03 -20.29
CA LEU A 418 -2.87 -5.41 -20.70
C LEU A 418 -1.40 -5.74 -20.48
N MET A 419 -1.10 -6.58 -19.50
CA MET A 419 0.18 -7.26 -19.42
C MET A 419 0.23 -8.38 -20.48
N SER A 420 1.40 -8.62 -21.07
CA SER A 420 1.54 -9.65 -22.08
C SER A 420 1.40 -11.06 -21.47
N PRO A 421 0.48 -11.90 -21.99
CA PRO A 421 0.32 -13.26 -21.50
C PRO A 421 1.33 -14.24 -22.12
N PRO A 422 1.47 -15.46 -21.58
CA PRO A 422 2.23 -16.52 -22.23
C PRO A 422 1.59 -16.93 -23.55
N ARG A 423 2.32 -16.78 -24.67
CA ARG A 423 1.88 -17.10 -26.05
C ARG A 423 1.32 -18.51 -26.20
N ASP A 424 1.91 -19.46 -25.47
CA ASP A 424 1.60 -20.89 -25.59
C ASP A 424 0.27 -21.27 -24.90
N SER A 425 -0.24 -20.45 -23.98
CA SER A 425 -1.44 -20.75 -23.17
C SER A 425 -2.74 -20.71 -23.98
N ALA A 426 -3.57 -21.74 -23.82
CA ALA A 426 -4.88 -21.81 -24.45
C ALA A 426 -5.90 -20.87 -23.78
N ASP A 427 -5.84 -20.75 -22.45
CA ASP A 427 -6.70 -19.87 -21.67
C ASP A 427 -6.39 -18.40 -21.99
N ALA A 428 -5.11 -18.04 -22.06
CA ALA A 428 -4.68 -16.72 -22.50
C ALA A 428 -5.21 -16.36 -23.90
N ARG A 429 -5.07 -17.25 -24.89
CA ARG A 429 -5.60 -17.02 -26.25
C ARG A 429 -7.12 -16.85 -26.25
N THR A 430 -7.83 -17.60 -25.41
CA THR A 430 -9.30 -17.49 -25.26
C THR A 430 -9.68 -16.14 -24.65
N SER A 431 -8.99 -15.73 -23.58
CA SER A 431 -9.17 -14.44 -22.92
C SER A 431 -8.81 -13.25 -23.82
N LEU A 432 -7.76 -13.34 -24.64
CA LEU A 432 -7.42 -12.33 -25.64
C LEU A 432 -8.51 -12.19 -26.72
N ALA A 433 -9.09 -13.30 -27.20
CA ALA A 433 -10.20 -13.26 -28.15
C ALA A 433 -11.46 -12.61 -27.54
N ALA A 434 -11.77 -12.94 -26.29
CA ALA A 434 -12.86 -12.33 -25.53
C ALA A 434 -12.63 -10.81 -25.31
N LEU A 435 -11.40 -10.41 -24.96
CA LEU A 435 -10.98 -9.01 -24.87
C LEU A 435 -11.24 -8.26 -26.18
N SER A 436 -10.71 -8.74 -27.30
CA SER A 436 -10.88 -8.10 -28.62
C SER A 436 -12.35 -7.96 -29.05
N SER A 437 -13.22 -8.87 -28.60
CA SER A 437 -14.67 -8.79 -28.87
C SER A 437 -15.40 -7.73 -28.04
N ALA A 438 -14.84 -7.33 -26.89
CA ALA A 438 -15.48 -6.45 -25.91
C ALA A 438 -14.92 -5.02 -25.87
N VAL A 439 -13.71 -4.82 -26.41
CA VAL A 439 -13.06 -3.50 -26.51
C VAL A 439 -13.94 -2.55 -27.32
N LYS A 440 -14.14 -1.34 -26.79
CA LYS A 440 -14.88 -0.28 -27.49
C LYS A 440 -13.90 0.59 -28.28
N PRO A 441 -14.32 1.12 -29.45
CA PRO A 441 -13.56 2.13 -30.16
C PRO A 441 -13.25 3.34 -29.25
N ARG A 442 -12.01 3.83 -29.33
CA ARG A 442 -11.43 4.90 -28.50
C ARG A 442 -11.25 4.58 -27.01
N THR A 443 -11.38 3.32 -26.59
CA THR A 443 -10.89 2.91 -25.27
C THR A 443 -9.38 3.12 -25.20
N LYS A 444 -8.92 3.81 -24.15
CA LYS A 444 -7.49 4.04 -23.93
C LYS A 444 -6.83 2.79 -23.37
N VAL A 445 -5.76 2.33 -24.03
CA VAL A 445 -5.02 1.12 -23.67
C VAL A 445 -3.58 1.45 -23.29
N VAL A 446 -3.10 0.82 -22.22
CA VAL A 446 -1.67 0.68 -21.88
C VAL A 446 -1.33 -0.81 -22.01
N ILE A 447 -0.20 -1.12 -22.63
CA ILE A 447 0.25 -2.49 -22.88
C ILE A 447 1.67 -2.63 -22.35
N ALA A 448 1.99 -3.73 -21.69
CA ALA A 448 3.29 -3.96 -21.09
C ALA A 448 3.77 -5.41 -21.25
N GLU A 449 5.07 -5.62 -21.36
CA GLU A 449 5.68 -6.95 -21.26
C GLU A 449 5.56 -7.49 -19.82
N SER A 450 5.45 -8.82 -19.68
CA SER A 450 5.46 -9.49 -18.36
C SER A 450 6.85 -10.03 -17.98
N TYR A 451 7.80 -10.02 -18.92
CA TYR A 451 9.14 -10.60 -18.73
C TYR A 451 9.10 -12.09 -18.32
N GLY A 452 8.15 -12.85 -18.88
CA GLY A 452 8.06 -14.30 -18.68
C GLY A 452 8.85 -15.12 -19.70
N GLY A 453 9.47 -14.47 -20.69
CA GLY A 453 10.39 -15.09 -21.67
C GLY A 453 9.70 -15.83 -22.82
N ARG A 454 8.38 -16.09 -22.71
CA ARG A 454 7.52 -16.63 -23.78
C ARG A 454 6.31 -15.73 -24.04
N ASP A 455 6.53 -14.44 -23.86
CA ASP A 455 5.52 -13.40 -23.94
C ASP A 455 4.91 -13.32 -25.37
N GLU A 456 3.61 -13.07 -25.46
CA GLU A 456 2.99 -12.58 -26.70
C GLU A 456 3.63 -11.22 -27.04
N PRO A 457 4.17 -10.99 -28.26
CA PRO A 457 4.90 -9.75 -28.53
C PRO A 457 3.98 -8.54 -28.35
N VAL A 458 4.40 -7.57 -27.54
CA VAL A 458 3.56 -6.42 -27.21
C VAL A 458 3.15 -5.57 -28.42
N ASP A 459 3.91 -5.62 -29.53
CA ASP A 459 3.52 -4.98 -30.79
C ASP A 459 2.35 -5.70 -31.48
N VAL A 460 2.25 -7.02 -31.34
CA VAL A 460 1.13 -7.83 -31.88
C VAL A 460 -0.14 -7.56 -31.06
N LEU A 461 -0.01 -7.51 -29.73
CA LEU A 461 -1.08 -7.07 -28.84
C LEU A 461 -1.52 -5.63 -29.16
N ALA A 462 -0.57 -4.71 -29.37
CA ALA A 462 -0.84 -3.32 -29.73
C ALA A 462 -1.57 -3.20 -31.07
N ALA A 463 -1.09 -3.88 -32.11
CA ALA A 463 -1.74 -3.91 -33.42
C ALA A 463 -3.17 -4.45 -33.34
N SER A 464 -3.37 -5.62 -32.71
CA SER A 464 -4.71 -6.23 -32.58
C SER A 464 -5.72 -5.36 -31.83
N LEU A 465 -5.29 -4.61 -30.80
CA LEU A 465 -6.15 -3.68 -30.08
C LEU A 465 -6.43 -2.40 -30.89
N VAL A 466 -5.47 -1.91 -31.67
CA VAL A 466 -5.66 -0.77 -32.59
C VAL A 466 -6.60 -1.14 -33.75
N ASP A 467 -6.53 -2.37 -34.27
CA ASP A 467 -7.42 -2.86 -35.34
C ASP A 467 -8.90 -2.90 -34.92
N VAL A 468 -9.20 -3.20 -33.65
CA VAL A 468 -10.56 -3.07 -33.07
C VAL A 468 -10.88 -1.64 -32.60
N GLY A 469 -9.99 -0.68 -32.86
CA GLY A 469 -10.21 0.75 -32.68
C GLY A 469 -9.80 1.33 -31.32
N ALA A 470 -8.98 0.64 -30.52
CA ALA A 470 -8.44 1.19 -29.27
C ALA A 470 -7.40 2.30 -29.52
N GLU A 471 -7.17 3.15 -28.51
CA GLU A 471 -6.17 4.21 -28.53
C GLU A 471 -5.02 3.87 -27.57
N LEU A 472 -3.83 3.54 -28.10
CA LEU A 472 -2.60 3.44 -27.30
C LEU A 472 -2.32 4.79 -26.63
N LEU A 473 -2.16 4.78 -25.31
CA LEU A 473 -1.81 5.98 -24.54
C LEU A 473 -0.35 6.38 -24.77
N ALA A 474 0.52 5.38 -24.79
CA ALA A 474 1.96 5.44 -24.97
C ALA A 474 2.41 4.21 -25.79
N PRO A 475 3.65 4.18 -26.32
CA PRO A 475 4.25 2.95 -26.85
C PRO A 475 4.23 1.84 -25.78
N PRO A 476 4.10 0.55 -26.17
CA PRO A 476 4.07 -0.54 -25.19
C PRO A 476 5.31 -0.57 -24.30
N LEU A 477 5.11 -0.79 -23.00
CA LEU A 477 6.17 -0.84 -22.00
C LEU A 477 6.97 -2.13 -22.15
N ARG A 478 8.29 -2.00 -22.15
CA ARG A 478 9.23 -3.10 -22.37
C ARG A 478 10.19 -3.27 -21.22
N ILE A 479 10.54 -4.52 -20.94
CA ILE A 479 11.37 -4.92 -19.81
C ILE A 479 12.59 -5.63 -20.40
N LYS A 480 13.76 -5.00 -20.27
CA LYS A 480 15.02 -5.51 -20.85
C LYS A 480 15.79 -6.39 -19.88
N ASP A 481 15.68 -6.09 -18.60
CA ASP A 481 16.40 -6.68 -17.48
C ASP A 481 15.41 -6.91 -16.33
N LEU A 482 15.82 -7.69 -15.32
CA LEU A 482 15.00 -7.92 -14.11
C LEU A 482 14.45 -6.59 -13.54
N PRO A 483 13.13 -6.46 -13.31
CA PRO A 483 12.52 -5.21 -12.86
C PRO A 483 13.18 -4.62 -11.62
N ALA A 484 13.72 -3.42 -11.77
CA ALA A 484 14.30 -2.62 -10.70
C ALA A 484 13.36 -1.48 -10.29
N GLN A 485 13.68 -0.74 -9.23
CA GLN A 485 12.85 0.36 -8.71
C GLN A 485 12.45 1.40 -9.78
N SER A 486 13.30 1.65 -10.78
CA SER A 486 12.99 2.51 -11.93
C SER A 486 11.92 1.92 -12.86
N THR A 487 11.88 0.60 -13.04
CA THR A 487 10.81 -0.11 -13.77
C THR A 487 9.48 0.04 -13.05
N TYR A 488 9.45 -0.14 -11.72
CA TYR A 488 8.23 0.07 -10.94
C TYR A 488 7.77 1.54 -10.96
N GLN A 489 8.69 2.52 -10.87
CA GLN A 489 8.35 3.93 -11.04
C GLN A 489 7.72 4.21 -12.41
N LEU A 490 8.30 3.70 -13.50
CA LEU A 490 7.76 3.81 -14.87
C LEU A 490 6.32 3.29 -14.96
N PHE A 491 6.05 2.12 -14.36
CA PHE A 491 4.73 1.50 -14.38
C PHE A 491 3.70 2.26 -13.51
N GLU A 492 4.09 2.79 -12.35
CA GLU A 492 3.22 3.65 -11.53
C GLU A 492 2.91 4.99 -12.24
N GLU A 493 3.89 5.56 -12.94
CA GLU A 493 3.74 6.78 -13.75
C GLU A 493 2.76 6.58 -14.92
N GLU A 494 2.88 5.49 -15.69
CA GLU A 494 1.95 5.15 -16.78
C GLU A 494 0.52 4.90 -16.30
N GLY A 495 0.35 4.19 -15.18
CA GLY A 495 -0.97 3.99 -14.56
C GLY A 495 -1.60 5.30 -14.10
N THR A 496 -0.76 6.20 -13.56
CA THR A 496 -1.18 7.55 -13.18
C THR A 496 -1.62 8.37 -14.40
N ASP A 497 -0.86 8.32 -15.49
CA ASP A 497 -1.16 9.07 -16.72
C ASP A 497 -2.42 8.54 -17.45
N LEU A 498 -2.67 7.23 -17.44
CA LEU A 498 -3.92 6.64 -17.93
C LEU A 498 -5.13 7.20 -17.15
N ALA A 499 -5.06 7.20 -15.82
CA ALA A 499 -6.14 7.73 -14.99
C ALA A 499 -6.32 9.25 -15.15
N GLN A 500 -5.25 10.01 -15.35
CA GLN A 500 -5.33 11.44 -15.70
C GLN A 500 -5.98 11.65 -17.07
N ALA A 501 -5.61 10.87 -18.09
CA ALA A 501 -6.16 10.97 -19.43
C ALA A 501 -7.68 10.70 -19.46
N LEU A 502 -8.14 9.71 -18.68
CA LEU A 502 -9.56 9.38 -18.54
C LEU A 502 -10.37 10.46 -17.78
N THR A 503 -9.76 11.11 -16.78
CA THR A 503 -10.47 12.08 -15.90
C THR A 503 -10.21 13.56 -16.25
N ALA A 504 -9.44 13.86 -17.30
CA ALA A 504 -9.03 15.22 -17.67
C ALA A 504 -10.22 16.18 -17.89
N LYS A 505 -11.26 15.73 -18.62
CA LYS A 505 -12.45 16.55 -18.91
C LYS A 505 -13.23 16.90 -17.65
N GLU A 506 -13.48 15.92 -16.79
CA GLU A 506 -14.19 16.11 -15.52
C GLU A 506 -13.40 16.98 -14.55
N THR A 507 -12.08 16.77 -14.45
CA THR A 507 -11.21 17.58 -13.61
C THR A 507 -11.15 19.04 -14.09
N LEU A 508 -11.15 19.29 -15.40
CA LEU A 508 -11.23 20.64 -15.95
C LEU A 508 -12.60 21.30 -15.66
N ALA A 509 -13.70 20.56 -15.84
CA ALA A 509 -15.05 21.04 -15.51
C ALA A 509 -15.18 21.37 -14.02
N ARG A 510 -14.68 20.49 -13.14
CA ARG A 510 -14.66 20.70 -11.68
C ARG A 510 -13.81 21.92 -11.30
N LYS A 511 -12.62 22.10 -11.89
CA LYS A 511 -11.78 23.30 -11.67
C LYS A 511 -12.50 24.59 -12.07
N LYS A 512 -13.19 24.60 -13.22
CA LYS A 512 -14.00 25.75 -13.68
C LYS A 512 -15.21 26.03 -12.79
N ALA A 513 -15.83 25.00 -12.22
CA ALA A 513 -17.01 25.14 -11.37
C ALA A 513 -16.68 25.50 -9.90
N ALA A 514 -15.49 25.18 -9.41
CA ALA A 514 -15.14 25.33 -7.99
C ALA A 514 -14.76 26.77 -7.57
N MET A 515 -14.39 27.64 -8.51
CA MET A 515 -13.83 28.98 -8.22
C MET A 515 -14.35 30.02 -9.21
N SER A 516 -14.68 31.22 -8.74
CA SER A 516 -14.87 32.36 -9.65
C SER A 516 -13.52 32.83 -10.21
N SER A 517 -13.53 33.39 -11.41
CA SER A 517 -12.33 33.94 -12.06
C SER A 517 -11.60 34.95 -11.19
N ASP A 518 -12.34 35.71 -10.38
CA ASP A 518 -11.78 36.84 -9.65
C ASP A 518 -11.15 36.42 -8.32
N VAL A 519 -11.67 35.37 -7.67
CA VAL A 519 -10.95 34.74 -6.54
C VAL A 519 -9.70 34.03 -7.04
N ALA A 520 -9.73 33.38 -8.22
CA ALA A 520 -8.53 32.79 -8.81
C ALA A 520 -7.46 33.85 -9.14
N LYS A 521 -7.85 34.99 -9.73
CA LYS A 521 -6.96 36.15 -9.95
C LYS A 521 -6.41 36.72 -8.65
N ALA A 522 -7.23 36.85 -7.60
CA ALA A 522 -6.80 37.37 -6.30
C ALA A 522 -5.79 36.43 -5.62
N LEU A 523 -6.03 35.12 -5.65
CA LEU A 523 -5.08 34.12 -5.12
C LEU A 523 -3.77 34.09 -5.92
N ALA A 524 -3.82 34.34 -7.24
CA ALA A 524 -2.62 34.48 -8.08
C ALA A 524 -1.80 35.76 -7.81
N ARG A 525 -2.23 36.64 -6.89
CA ARG A 525 -1.44 37.78 -6.38
C ARG A 525 -0.74 37.48 -5.05
N LEU A 526 -0.97 36.31 -4.44
CA LEU A 526 -0.23 35.90 -3.25
C LEU A 526 1.21 35.58 -3.65
N SER A 527 2.17 36.21 -2.99
CA SER A 527 3.59 35.93 -3.19
C SER A 527 3.96 34.55 -2.63
N SER A 528 4.77 33.82 -3.39
CA SER A 528 5.37 32.54 -2.99
C SER A 528 6.74 32.43 -3.63
N GLY A 529 7.73 31.90 -2.91
CA GLY A 529 9.02 31.55 -3.52
C GLY A 529 8.85 30.48 -4.61
N LEU A 530 9.81 30.44 -5.54
CA LEU A 530 9.89 29.43 -6.58
C LEU A 530 11.01 28.44 -6.25
N TYR A 531 10.66 27.17 -6.18
CA TYR A 531 11.57 26.10 -5.80
C TYR A 531 11.42 24.91 -6.74
N VAL A 532 12.47 24.09 -6.82
CA VAL A 532 12.39 22.73 -7.39
C VAL A 532 12.78 21.73 -6.32
N VAL A 533 11.85 20.84 -5.99
CA VAL A 533 12.11 19.68 -5.15
C VAL A 533 12.66 18.57 -6.04
N THR A 534 13.79 17.99 -5.65
CA THR A 534 14.47 16.89 -6.33
C THR A 534 14.67 15.75 -5.34
N ALA A 535 14.40 14.51 -5.76
CA ALA A 535 14.55 13.34 -4.91
C ALA A 535 15.23 12.21 -5.68
N GLN A 536 16.01 11.41 -4.97
CA GLN A 536 16.67 10.22 -5.50
C GLN A 536 16.63 9.10 -4.46
N HIS A 537 16.28 7.91 -4.91
CA HIS A 537 16.39 6.69 -4.11
C HIS A 537 16.89 5.57 -5.04
N ASN A 538 18.03 4.95 -4.71
CA ASN A 538 18.75 4.02 -5.59
C ASN A 538 18.95 4.64 -7.01
N ASN A 539 18.47 3.94 -8.04
CA ASN A 539 18.53 4.36 -9.45
C ASN A 539 17.31 5.21 -9.89
N ALA A 540 16.31 5.38 -9.02
CA ALA A 540 15.12 6.18 -9.28
C ALA A 540 15.37 7.64 -8.90
N ARG A 541 15.01 8.57 -9.81
CA ARG A 541 15.20 10.02 -9.64
C ARG A 541 13.97 10.76 -10.14
N SER A 542 13.57 11.82 -9.43
CA SER A 542 12.44 12.65 -9.86
C SER A 542 12.57 14.10 -9.38
N ALA A 543 11.78 14.96 -10.01
CA ALA A 543 11.76 16.40 -9.76
C ALA A 543 10.34 16.97 -9.89
N MET A 544 10.02 17.97 -9.08
CA MET A 544 8.82 18.81 -9.25
C MET A 544 9.07 20.27 -8.90
N VAL A 545 8.38 21.17 -9.59
CA VAL A 545 8.24 22.57 -9.15
C VAL A 545 7.39 22.62 -7.88
N ALA A 546 7.89 23.31 -6.86
CA ALA A 546 7.18 23.61 -5.63
C ALA A 546 7.06 25.13 -5.44
N SER A 547 5.85 25.60 -5.14
CA SER A 547 5.58 26.98 -4.70
C SER A 547 4.93 27.04 -3.31
N TRP A 548 4.51 25.90 -2.76
CA TRP A 548 3.94 25.83 -1.42
C TRP A 548 4.99 25.26 -0.46
N VAL A 549 5.94 26.12 -0.11
CA VAL A 549 7.05 25.86 0.82
C VAL A 549 6.99 26.89 1.94
N SER A 550 7.16 26.45 3.18
CA SER A 550 7.22 27.35 4.34
C SER A 550 8.09 26.76 5.44
N GLN A 551 8.92 27.59 6.08
CA GLN A 551 9.69 27.16 7.25
C GLN A 551 8.73 26.74 8.37
N ALA A 552 8.91 25.53 8.87
CA ALA A 552 8.07 24.90 9.88
C ALA A 552 8.63 25.07 11.30
N SER A 553 9.95 25.14 11.42
CA SER A 553 10.66 25.25 12.70
C SER A 553 12.01 25.96 12.56
N PHE A 554 12.42 26.63 13.63
CA PHE A 554 13.73 27.27 13.76
C PHE A 554 14.75 26.37 14.47
N GLU A 555 14.29 25.50 15.38
CA GLU A 555 15.13 24.55 16.09
C GLU A 555 14.34 23.24 16.35
N PRO A 556 14.76 22.08 15.80
CA PRO A 556 15.70 21.98 14.66
C PRO A 556 15.15 22.72 13.43
N LEU A 557 16.02 23.12 12.50
CA LEU A 557 15.60 23.74 11.25
C LEU A 557 14.72 22.77 10.45
N GLY A 558 13.51 23.21 10.11
CA GLY A 558 12.55 22.36 9.40
C GLY A 558 11.64 23.16 8.49
N LEU A 559 11.11 22.48 7.48
CA LEU A 559 10.24 23.06 6.46
C LEU A 559 9.06 22.16 6.17
N THR A 560 7.98 22.77 5.66
CA THR A 560 6.84 22.07 5.10
C THR A 560 6.76 22.30 3.60
N ILE A 561 6.44 21.24 2.86
CA ILE A 561 6.09 21.30 1.43
C ILE A 561 4.75 20.62 1.18
N SER A 562 4.11 20.95 0.06
CA SER A 562 2.86 20.30 -0.39
C SER A 562 3.12 19.48 -1.65
N VAL A 563 3.05 18.15 -1.55
CA VAL A 563 3.21 17.21 -2.66
C VAL A 563 1.83 16.67 -3.05
N ALA A 564 1.41 16.84 -4.31
CA ALA A 564 0.15 16.25 -4.78
C ALA A 564 0.30 14.74 -4.98
N LYS A 565 -0.66 13.94 -4.50
CA LYS A 565 -0.60 12.46 -4.55
C LYS A 565 -0.49 11.90 -5.97
N ASP A 566 -0.94 12.63 -6.98
CA ASP A 566 -0.83 12.27 -8.40
C ASP A 566 0.50 12.71 -9.06
N ARG A 567 1.53 13.01 -8.26
CA ARG A 567 2.90 13.26 -8.73
C ARG A 567 3.79 12.05 -8.53
N ALA A 568 4.60 11.75 -9.55
CA ALA A 568 5.60 10.69 -9.52
C ALA A 568 6.59 10.79 -8.34
N ILE A 569 7.11 11.99 -8.08
CA ILE A 569 8.09 12.22 -7.00
C ILE A 569 7.57 11.80 -5.61
N GLU A 570 6.25 11.69 -5.41
CA GLU A 570 5.69 11.32 -4.12
C GLU A 570 6.13 9.91 -3.65
N SER A 571 6.43 8.97 -4.56
CA SER A 571 6.98 7.66 -4.20
C SER A 571 8.46 7.68 -3.78
N LEU A 572 9.14 8.83 -3.92
CA LEU A 572 10.53 9.08 -3.47
C LEU A 572 10.57 10.06 -2.28
N MET A 573 9.43 10.30 -1.64
CA MET A 573 9.27 11.28 -0.55
C MET A 573 8.42 10.71 0.61
N GLN A 574 8.59 9.42 0.90
CA GLN A 574 7.98 8.74 2.04
C GLN A 574 8.78 9.04 3.32
N VAL A 575 8.34 8.54 4.48
CA VAL A 575 9.02 8.78 5.76
C VAL A 575 10.43 8.18 5.70
N GLY A 576 11.42 8.92 6.20
CA GLY A 576 12.83 8.50 6.15
C GLY A 576 13.55 8.78 4.83
N ASP A 577 12.83 8.96 3.70
CA ASP A 577 13.42 9.38 2.43
C ASP A 577 14.08 10.75 2.54
N SER A 578 15.02 10.99 1.63
CA SER A 578 15.75 12.24 1.51
C SER A 578 15.45 12.94 0.18
N PHE A 579 15.47 14.26 0.21
CA PHE A 579 15.27 15.12 -0.96
C PHE A 579 16.07 16.41 -0.82
N VAL A 580 16.24 17.12 -1.92
CA VAL A 580 16.79 18.47 -1.94
C VAL A 580 15.72 19.47 -2.36
N LEU A 581 15.63 20.57 -1.61
CA LEU A 581 14.87 21.74 -2.01
C LEU A 581 15.82 22.76 -2.64
N ASN A 582 15.67 23.03 -3.94
CA ASN A 582 16.47 24.01 -4.67
C ASN A 582 15.71 25.34 -4.77
N CYS A 583 16.31 26.43 -4.30
CA CYS A 583 15.79 27.80 -4.44
C CYS A 583 16.16 28.34 -5.82
N LEU A 584 15.20 28.89 -6.56
CA LEU A 584 15.46 29.51 -7.86
C LEU A 584 15.74 31.01 -7.72
N GLY A 585 16.68 31.54 -8.52
CA GLY A 585 17.02 32.97 -8.54
C GLY A 585 15.98 33.81 -9.27
N GLU A 586 15.72 35.04 -8.80
CA GLU A 586 14.70 35.93 -9.38
C GLU A 586 14.97 36.27 -10.85
N ASP A 587 16.24 36.42 -11.25
CA ASP A 587 16.64 36.70 -12.63
C ASP A 587 16.90 35.43 -13.47
N SER A 588 16.96 34.24 -12.85
CA SER A 588 17.41 32.99 -13.49
C SER A 588 16.41 31.82 -13.43
N TYR A 589 15.27 31.95 -12.75
CA TYR A 589 14.34 30.82 -12.55
C TYR A 589 13.69 30.31 -13.84
N ALA A 590 13.55 31.15 -14.88
CA ALA A 590 12.65 30.88 -15.99
C ALA A 590 13.00 29.63 -16.83
N PRO A 591 14.27 29.32 -17.15
CA PRO A 591 14.64 28.09 -17.86
C PRO A 591 14.31 26.83 -17.05
N LEU A 592 14.75 26.77 -15.79
CA LEU A 592 14.46 25.64 -14.89
C LEU A 592 12.96 25.45 -14.67
N LEU A 593 12.22 26.54 -14.46
CA LEU A 593 10.76 26.50 -14.29
C LEU A 593 10.08 25.97 -15.56
N LYS A 594 10.49 26.44 -16.74
CA LYS A 594 9.96 25.95 -18.03
C LYS A 594 10.21 24.46 -18.22
N HIS A 595 11.42 23.99 -17.88
CA HIS A 595 11.80 22.58 -17.96
C HIS A 595 10.97 21.71 -17.01
N PHE A 596 10.95 22.01 -15.71
CA PHE A 596 10.25 21.17 -14.72
C PHE A 596 8.72 21.33 -14.71
N LEU A 597 8.15 22.28 -15.46
CA LEU A 597 6.71 22.36 -15.74
C LEU A 597 6.25 21.57 -16.98
N GLN A 598 7.18 21.10 -17.83
CA GLN A 598 6.79 20.30 -19.00
C GLN A 598 6.29 18.91 -18.59
N ARG A 599 5.58 18.24 -19.50
CA ARG A 599 5.26 16.82 -19.33
C ARG A 599 6.45 15.99 -19.75
N PHE A 600 7.01 15.24 -18.81
CA PHE A 600 7.95 14.17 -19.09
C PHE A 600 7.16 12.90 -19.40
N ALA A 601 7.62 12.12 -20.37
CA ALA A 601 7.12 10.75 -20.53
C ALA A 601 7.52 9.92 -19.30
N PRO A 602 6.74 8.91 -18.92
CA PRO A 602 7.11 8.00 -17.84
C PRO A 602 8.52 7.40 -18.03
N GLY A 603 9.26 7.29 -16.93
CA GLY A 603 10.66 6.82 -16.91
C GLY A 603 11.71 7.74 -17.56
N ALA A 604 11.34 8.86 -18.18
CA ALA A 604 12.30 9.78 -18.79
C ALA A 604 13.20 10.48 -17.76
N ASP A 605 14.47 10.74 -18.09
CA ASP A 605 15.36 11.49 -17.20
C ASP A 605 14.93 12.96 -17.13
N ARG A 606 14.30 13.33 -16.01
CA ARG A 606 13.80 14.68 -15.74
C ARG A 606 14.92 15.72 -15.64
N PHE A 607 16.18 15.30 -15.58
CA PHE A 607 17.36 16.15 -15.49
C PHE A 607 18.12 16.27 -16.82
N GLU A 608 17.66 15.61 -17.90
CA GLU A 608 18.27 15.75 -19.23
C GLU A 608 18.27 17.22 -19.67
N GLY A 609 19.43 17.73 -20.08
CA GLY A 609 19.60 19.13 -20.47
C GLY A 609 19.68 20.15 -19.33
N VAL A 610 19.66 19.72 -18.06
CA VAL A 610 19.81 20.58 -16.87
C VAL A 610 21.13 20.28 -16.15
N SER A 611 21.85 21.32 -15.73
CA SER A 611 23.08 21.15 -14.95
C SER A 611 22.77 20.87 -13.47
N TRP A 612 23.30 19.79 -12.92
CA TRP A 612 23.12 19.38 -11.53
C TRP A 612 24.32 18.58 -11.00
N PHE A 613 24.44 18.49 -9.67
CA PHE A 613 25.46 17.70 -8.96
C PHE A 613 24.83 16.96 -7.76
N PRO A 614 25.38 15.82 -7.31
CA PRO A 614 24.83 15.10 -6.15
C PRO A 614 25.13 15.86 -4.86
N ALA A 615 24.14 15.97 -3.98
CA ALA A 615 24.29 16.62 -2.68
C ALA A 615 25.26 15.86 -1.76
N PRO A 616 26.03 16.56 -0.89
CA PRO A 616 27.03 15.94 -0.01
C PRO A 616 26.52 14.76 0.83
N GLU A 617 25.40 14.91 1.55
CA GLU A 617 24.91 13.89 2.48
C GLU A 617 23.92 12.92 1.81
N THR A 618 22.86 13.47 1.22
CA THR A 618 21.69 12.74 0.70
C THR A 618 21.87 12.19 -0.71
N LYS A 619 22.93 12.60 -1.42
CA LYS A 619 23.21 12.31 -2.84
C LYS A 619 22.12 12.74 -3.83
N CYS A 620 21.06 13.39 -3.37
CA CYS A 620 19.97 13.87 -4.21
C CYS A 620 20.44 14.99 -5.16
N PRO A 621 19.83 15.15 -6.35
CA PRO A 621 20.28 16.16 -7.31
C PRO A 621 20.13 17.60 -6.83
N VAL A 622 21.24 18.34 -6.73
CA VAL A 622 21.28 19.79 -6.54
C VAL A 622 21.38 20.47 -7.90
N LEU A 623 20.49 21.40 -8.21
CA LEU A 623 20.51 22.15 -9.47
C LEU A 623 21.61 23.22 -9.42
N ALA A 624 22.53 23.19 -10.40
CA ALA A 624 23.70 24.08 -10.40
C ALA A 624 23.34 25.57 -10.62
N GLU A 625 22.18 25.84 -11.24
CA GLU A 625 21.61 27.18 -11.45
C GLU A 625 20.72 27.65 -10.27
N GLY A 626 20.60 26.85 -9.22
CA GLY A 626 19.90 27.23 -7.98
C GLY A 626 20.74 28.19 -7.12
N ILE A 627 20.09 29.18 -6.50
CA ILE A 627 20.78 30.17 -5.64
C ILE A 627 21.08 29.66 -4.23
N ALA A 628 20.39 28.60 -3.81
CA ALA A 628 20.60 27.89 -2.55
C ALA A 628 19.95 26.51 -2.65
N TYR A 629 20.40 25.57 -1.82
CA TYR A 629 19.76 24.27 -1.66
C TYR A 629 19.71 23.85 -0.19
N MET A 630 18.74 23.02 0.17
CA MET A 630 18.64 22.40 1.49
C MET A 630 18.50 20.89 1.32
N GLU A 631 19.42 20.15 1.93
CA GLU A 631 19.31 18.70 2.10
C GLU A 631 18.30 18.40 3.20
N CYS A 632 17.28 17.61 2.88
CA CYS A 632 16.10 17.42 3.72
C CYS A 632 15.80 15.94 3.90
N ARG A 633 15.42 15.52 5.11
CA ARG A 633 14.85 14.19 5.38
C ARG A 633 13.40 14.32 5.81
N VAL A 634 12.52 13.49 5.25
CA VAL A 634 11.10 13.42 5.63
C VAL A 634 10.96 12.83 7.03
N VAL A 635 10.19 13.49 7.90
CA VAL A 635 9.96 13.05 9.29
C VAL A 635 8.48 13.04 9.66
N ILE A 636 8.10 12.10 10.52
CA ILE A 636 6.86 12.15 11.29
C ILE A 636 7.23 12.11 12.76
N ASN A 637 6.88 13.18 13.48
CA ASN A 637 6.99 13.26 14.94
C ASN A 637 5.72 13.93 15.46
N GLY A 638 5.07 13.33 16.45
CA GLY A 638 3.85 13.88 17.06
C GLY A 638 3.25 12.95 18.10
N ASN A 639 2.72 13.51 19.19
CA ASN A 639 2.02 12.78 20.24
C ASN A 639 0.87 13.64 20.80
N VAL A 640 -0.14 13.01 21.43
CA VAL A 640 -1.30 13.70 21.98
C VAL A 640 -1.18 13.83 23.50
N THR A 641 -0.82 15.03 23.94
CA THR A 641 -0.62 15.37 25.38
C THR A 641 -1.88 15.28 26.23
N ASN A 642 -3.07 15.47 25.64
CA ASN A 642 -4.35 15.25 26.32
C ASN A 642 -5.30 14.52 25.37
N THR A 643 -5.42 13.22 25.59
CA THR A 643 -6.21 12.29 24.79
C THR A 643 -7.72 12.49 24.97
N ALA A 644 -8.17 12.82 26.19
CA ALA A 644 -9.58 13.10 26.50
C ALA A 644 -10.13 14.38 25.85
N ALA A 645 -9.28 15.40 25.64
CA ALA A 645 -9.69 16.71 25.14
C ALA A 645 -9.96 16.74 23.62
N ARG A 646 -10.98 17.49 23.19
CA ARG A 646 -11.16 17.85 21.77
C ARG A 646 -10.39 19.13 21.44
N THR A 647 -9.78 19.20 20.26
CA THR A 647 -9.12 20.41 19.78
C THR A 647 -10.16 21.53 19.62
N ALA A 648 -9.83 22.74 20.07
CA ALA A 648 -10.73 23.89 19.91
C ALA A 648 -11.01 24.14 18.43
N VAL A 649 -12.30 24.14 18.04
CA VAL A 649 -12.71 24.34 16.64
C VAL A 649 -13.09 25.80 16.44
N HIS A 650 -12.21 26.58 15.82
CA HIS A 650 -12.52 27.96 15.43
C HIS A 650 -13.57 27.97 14.30
N ARG A 651 -14.83 28.16 14.66
CA ARG A 651 -15.92 28.41 13.70
C ARG A 651 -15.86 29.84 13.21
N ARG A 652 -15.09 30.09 12.14
CA ARG A 652 -15.08 31.39 11.44
C ARG A 652 -16.49 31.65 10.86
N LYS A 653 -17.33 32.39 11.58
CA LYS A 653 -18.54 32.99 11.00
C LYS A 653 -18.06 34.00 9.95
N VAL A 654 -18.33 33.74 8.68
CA VAL A 654 -18.03 34.67 7.60
C VAL A 654 -19.09 35.77 7.59
N ALA A 655 -19.00 36.71 8.54
CA ALA A 655 -19.64 38.03 8.56
C ALA A 655 -19.31 38.78 9.86
N THR A 656 -18.10 39.34 9.95
CA THR A 656 -17.82 40.54 10.77
C THR A 656 -16.71 41.31 10.07
N TYR A 657 -17.04 42.52 9.63
CA TYR A 657 -16.04 43.51 9.23
C TYR A 657 -15.37 44.06 10.49
N TYR A 658 -14.07 44.31 10.39
CA TYR A 658 -13.34 45.32 11.15
C TYR A 658 -12.75 46.29 10.13
#